data_AF-A0A0G2GXY9-F1
#
_entry.id   AF-A0A0G2GXY9-F1
#
_cell.length_a   1.000
_cell.length_b   1.000
_cell.length_c   1.000
_cell.angle_alpha   90.00
_cell.angle_beta   90.00
_cell.angle_gamma   90.00
#
_symmetry.space_group_name_H-M   'P 1'
#
loop_
_entity.id
_entity.type
_entity.pdbx_description
1 polymer ?
#
loop_
_entity_poly.entity_id
_entity_poly.type
_entity_poly.pdbx_seq_one_letter_code
_entity_poly.pdbx_strand_id
1 'polypeptide(L)'
;MLRCLHATKHTGENPGEGTSKHPVFTSDRVCHEAANIKIQDLAYSRGFKGNGEAVGDFNALTQYCEIITHATSTTEAKGCHVKLCDTICTCTCVGTQCRRIARSAHGNIRGQQEAPSRTSLPEYDVNCYLCPGNKRAAGDANPNYENTFVFVNDYSAVKEDQADYKSEEQSGSLSSRLLKAEAVTGKCYVITFSPSHNLTLADLSPPEILPVIDTWTEIYTAHLAPSSPLSKVAAPTHLPPSSSTASKYTPTHQYRYMQIFENKGAAMGCSNPHPHGQIWTTTGLPEEPSLEIENLQKYRREQGGSHMLIDYAQLEVERKERDVFQNETFIAVCPYWAVWPYEIMILPHKRHIRALPDLEPSERLHLAEAIAEVTRRYDNVFETQFPYSMGIHQAPLEGTEQEIEASSLHLHFYPPLLRSASVRKFLVGYEMMAEPQRDITPEQAAEKLRQCGGILYRRKLEAETKEQSFEAENKARGVAVNQSVGIKDAGGGHEIEARTKKWVLKMEACVNSTTSLFTASSPEGYWGQFDEISKYNVHLSYFERLWAAWYAYMNNDVLATGILSFTMHEIVYFARSVPWIIMDYIPALNKYKIQASKMPTLKEQWTCAKLVLLTHFMVELPVIWLFHPMAQFFGIQTSVPFPDWFTMAYQIAIFFVCEDAWHYWTHRAMHWGPLYKNIHKIHHQYSAPFGLAAEYASPIEVMVLGIGTVIFPIIWVAITGNLHILTMYTWIVLRLFQAIDAHSGYELPWSLHHFLPFWAGADHHDVHHEKFIGNYASSFRWWDYCLDTECGSATYAARRKAKKTKKVQ
;
A
#
# COMPACT_ATOMS: atom_id res chain seq x y z
N MET A 1 19.03 -26.46 5.93
CA MET A 1 17.98 -27.47 6.15
C MET A 1 18.00 -28.46 4.99
N LEU A 2 18.42 -29.69 5.23
CA LEU A 2 18.58 -30.78 4.26
C LEU A 2 17.23 -31.38 3.82
N ARG A 3 17.11 -31.77 2.54
CA ARG A 3 17.11 -33.17 2.05
C ARG A 3 16.68 -33.26 0.59
N CYS A 4 17.54 -33.80 -0.26
CA CYS A 4 17.30 -35.08 -0.94
C CYS A 4 18.64 -35.66 -1.44
N LEU A 5 18.96 -36.84 -0.91
CA LEU A 5 20.13 -37.66 -1.20
C LEU A 5 19.66 -38.96 -1.85
N HIS A 6 20.42 -39.42 -2.84
CA HIS A 6 20.64 -40.76 -3.41
C HIS A 6 20.51 -40.75 -4.94
N ALA A 7 21.43 -41.30 -5.73
CA ALA A 7 22.51 -42.25 -5.46
C ALA A 7 23.59 -42.17 -6.54
N THR A 8 24.85 -42.45 -6.18
CA THR A 8 25.78 -43.15 -7.08
C THR A 8 26.78 -43.95 -6.26
N LYS A 9 26.92 -45.23 -6.63
CA LYS A 9 27.83 -46.22 -6.05
C LYS A 9 29.26 -45.96 -6.54
N HIS A 10 30.21 -46.17 -5.64
CA HIS A 10 31.65 -46.32 -5.87
C HIS A 10 31.98 -47.48 -6.82
N THR A 11 33.02 -47.28 -7.63
CA THR A 11 34.25 -48.09 -7.86
C THR A 11 35.04 -47.29 -8.91
N GLY A 12 36.26 -46.78 -8.73
CA GLY A 12 37.45 -47.33 -8.10
C GLY A 12 38.58 -47.18 -9.15
N GLU A 13 39.51 -46.26 -8.91
CA GLU A 13 40.69 -45.99 -9.74
C GLU A 13 41.62 -47.21 -9.83
N ASN A 14 42.38 -47.36 -10.94
CA ASN A 14 43.86 -47.20 -10.94
C ASN A 14 44.51 -47.42 -12.34
N PRO A 15 45.81 -47.04 -12.55
CA PRO A 15 46.18 -46.01 -13.53
C PRO A 15 47.16 -46.51 -14.62
N GLY A 16 47.42 -45.68 -15.63
CA GLY A 16 48.50 -45.94 -16.59
C GLY A 16 48.66 -44.88 -17.68
N GLU A 17 49.76 -44.14 -17.57
CA GLU A 17 50.59 -43.57 -18.65
C GLU A 17 49.97 -42.66 -19.74
N GLY A 18 50.44 -41.40 -19.72
CA GLY A 18 51.28 -40.93 -20.83
C GLY A 18 50.62 -40.28 -22.05
N THR A 19 51.05 -39.05 -22.28
CA THR A 19 51.15 -38.32 -23.56
C THR A 19 50.02 -37.37 -23.96
N SER A 20 50.48 -36.19 -24.36
CA SER A 20 49.79 -35.03 -24.89
C SER A 20 48.84 -35.35 -26.05
N LYS A 21 47.63 -34.80 -25.98
CA LYS A 21 46.88 -34.19 -27.09
C LYS A 21 45.64 -33.51 -26.52
N HIS A 22 45.47 -32.21 -26.79
CA HIS A 22 44.18 -31.54 -26.62
C HIS A 22 43.12 -32.21 -27.50
N PRO A 23 41.89 -32.38 -26.99
CA PRO A 23 40.73 -32.14 -27.84
C PRO A 23 39.71 -31.21 -27.17
N VAL A 24 39.22 -30.30 -28.00
CA VAL A 24 38.03 -29.47 -27.82
C VAL A 24 36.83 -30.36 -27.49
N PHE A 25 36.10 -30.07 -26.41
CA PHE A 25 34.79 -30.66 -26.12
C PHE A 25 33.73 -29.56 -26.06
N THR A 26 32.85 -29.58 -27.06
CA THR A 26 31.61 -28.81 -27.16
C THR A 26 30.53 -29.39 -26.22
N SER A 27 29.88 -28.56 -25.42
CA SER A 27 28.92 -28.95 -24.37
C SER A 27 27.47 -29.21 -24.85
N ASP A 28 27.20 -29.27 -26.16
CA ASP A 28 25.82 -29.28 -26.68
C ASP A 28 25.08 -30.63 -26.62
N ARG A 29 25.71 -31.72 -26.16
CA ARG A 29 25.08 -33.05 -26.19
C ARG A 29 24.24 -33.41 -24.95
N VAL A 30 24.43 -32.75 -23.81
CA VAL A 30 23.76 -33.14 -22.55
C VAL A 30 22.35 -32.51 -22.43
N CYS A 31 22.10 -31.38 -23.08
CA CYS A 31 20.77 -30.74 -23.07
C CYS A 31 19.74 -31.41 -23.99
N HIS A 32 20.18 -32.14 -25.02
CA HIS A 32 19.27 -32.79 -25.98
C HIS A 32 18.62 -34.08 -25.46
N GLU A 33 19.27 -34.82 -24.54
CA GLU A 33 18.68 -36.06 -23.98
C GLU A 33 17.62 -35.78 -22.90
N ALA A 34 17.73 -34.69 -22.15
CA ALA A 34 16.74 -34.32 -21.13
C ALA A 34 15.41 -33.81 -21.72
N ALA A 35 15.42 -33.26 -22.93
CA ALA A 35 14.22 -32.79 -23.63
C ALA A 35 13.41 -33.95 -24.23
N ASN A 36 14.06 -35.03 -24.68
CA ASN A 36 13.38 -36.19 -25.28
C ASN A 36 12.58 -37.02 -24.27
N ILE A 37 13.01 -37.07 -23.00
CA ILE A 37 12.33 -37.85 -21.96
C ILE A 37 10.98 -37.20 -21.56
N LYS A 38 10.89 -35.87 -21.54
CA LYS A 38 9.63 -35.16 -21.20
C LYS A 38 8.57 -35.19 -22.31
N ILE A 39 8.96 -35.41 -23.56
CA ILE A 39 8.03 -35.46 -24.70
C ILE A 39 7.41 -36.86 -24.85
N GLN A 40 8.12 -37.92 -24.45
CA GLN A 40 7.55 -39.28 -24.42
C GLN A 40 6.52 -39.47 -23.29
N ASP A 41 6.73 -38.88 -22.11
CA ASP A 41 5.78 -38.98 -20.98
C ASP A 41 4.46 -38.23 -21.22
N LEU A 42 4.48 -37.15 -22.00
CA LEU A 42 3.28 -36.40 -22.38
C LEU A 42 2.40 -37.15 -23.39
N ALA A 43 3.00 -38.00 -24.25
CA ALA A 43 2.27 -38.85 -25.19
C ALA A 43 1.57 -40.05 -24.50
N TYR A 44 2.14 -40.57 -23.41
CA TYR A 44 1.58 -41.72 -22.69
C TYR A 44 0.38 -41.33 -21.80
N SER A 45 0.33 -40.10 -21.29
CA SER A 45 -0.79 -39.60 -20.45
C SER A 45 -2.09 -39.29 -21.22
N ARG A 46 -2.06 -39.28 -22.55
CA ARG A 46 -3.22 -38.93 -23.41
C ARG A 46 -3.79 -40.08 -24.25
N GLY A 47 -3.36 -41.32 -24.01
CA GLY A 47 -4.11 -42.51 -24.48
C GLY A 47 -4.04 -42.82 -25.99
N PHE A 48 -2.98 -42.45 -26.69
CA PHE A 48 -2.76 -42.92 -28.07
C PHE A 48 -2.13 -44.32 -28.07
N LYS A 49 -2.90 -45.34 -28.43
CA LYS A 49 -2.41 -46.68 -28.78
C LYS A 49 -2.30 -46.79 -30.31
N GLY A 50 -1.15 -47.23 -30.82
CA GLY A 50 -1.07 -47.81 -32.17
C GLY A 50 0.27 -47.70 -32.90
N ASN A 51 0.99 -48.82 -32.90
CA ASN A 51 1.82 -49.44 -33.95
C ASN A 51 2.77 -48.59 -34.81
N GLY A 52 4.08 -48.80 -34.57
CA GLY A 52 5.00 -49.46 -35.51
C GLY A 52 5.13 -48.96 -36.96
N GLU A 53 6.38 -48.58 -37.28
CA GLU A 53 7.05 -48.49 -38.58
C GLU A 53 7.14 -47.13 -39.30
N ALA A 54 8.34 -46.97 -39.90
CA ALA A 54 8.77 -46.06 -40.96
C ALA A 54 9.57 -44.80 -40.55
N VAL A 55 10.86 -44.92 -40.86
CA VAL A 55 11.91 -43.92 -41.02
C VAL A 55 11.57 -42.94 -42.15
N GLY A 56 11.92 -41.66 -41.96
CA GLY A 56 12.18 -40.70 -43.04
C GLY A 56 11.09 -39.64 -43.25
N ASP A 57 11.34 -38.40 -42.81
CA ASP A 57 11.71 -37.27 -43.69
C ASP A 57 11.72 -35.96 -42.87
N PHE A 58 12.87 -35.27 -42.81
CA PHE A 58 13.13 -34.18 -41.86
C PHE A 58 12.76 -32.78 -42.40
N ASN A 59 11.79 -32.69 -43.32
CA ASN A 59 11.42 -31.43 -43.99
C ASN A 59 9.91 -31.09 -43.96
N ALA A 60 9.08 -31.82 -43.22
CA ALA A 60 7.64 -31.52 -43.11
C ALA A 60 7.22 -30.79 -41.82
N LEU A 61 8.13 -30.59 -40.85
CA LEU A 61 7.82 -29.97 -39.55
C LEU A 61 7.97 -28.45 -39.52
N THR A 62 8.58 -27.84 -40.54
CA THR A 62 8.69 -26.38 -40.66
C THR A 62 7.41 -25.74 -41.23
N GLN A 63 6.53 -26.51 -41.87
CA GLN A 63 5.31 -26.00 -42.49
C GLN A 63 4.05 -26.09 -41.60
N TYR A 64 4.13 -26.78 -40.46
CA TYR A 64 3.01 -26.92 -39.52
C TYR A 64 2.93 -25.80 -38.47
N CYS A 65 3.99 -24.98 -38.31
CA CYS A 65 3.99 -23.81 -37.43
C CYS A 65 3.38 -22.55 -38.07
N GLU A 66 3.23 -22.48 -39.39
CA GLU A 66 2.67 -21.31 -40.08
C GLU A 66 1.14 -21.38 -40.30
N ILE A 67 0.50 -22.52 -40.05
CA ILE A 67 -0.96 -22.69 -40.28
C ILE A 67 -1.78 -22.49 -38.99
N ILE A 68 -1.17 -22.45 -37.81
CA ILE A 68 -1.83 -22.16 -36.51
C ILE A 68 -1.65 -20.68 -36.12
N THR A 69 -1.45 -19.79 -37.10
CA THR A 69 -1.47 -18.32 -36.89
C THR A 69 -2.70 -17.66 -37.54
N HIS A 70 -3.50 -18.40 -38.30
CA HIS A 70 -4.68 -17.90 -39.00
C HIS A 70 -5.97 -18.70 -38.72
N ALA A 71 -6.25 -19.08 -37.47
CA ALA A 71 -7.59 -19.44 -37.04
C ALA A 71 -7.67 -19.51 -35.51
N THR A 72 -8.10 -18.43 -34.86
CA THR A 72 -8.89 -18.41 -33.61
C THR A 72 -8.97 -16.97 -33.09
N SER A 73 -9.89 -16.21 -33.68
CA SER A 73 -10.37 -14.94 -33.16
C SER A 73 -11.42 -15.20 -32.07
N THR A 74 -10.99 -15.54 -30.85
CA THR A 74 -11.82 -15.44 -29.64
C THR A 74 -10.94 -15.36 -28.39
N THR A 75 -10.92 -14.18 -27.77
CA THR A 75 -10.55 -13.82 -26.38
C THR A 75 -10.02 -14.94 -25.46
N GLU A 76 -8.71 -15.18 -25.44
CA GLU A 76 -7.98 -15.77 -24.31
C GLU A 76 -6.59 -15.11 -24.15
N ALA A 77 -6.21 -14.81 -22.90
CA ALA A 77 -5.00 -14.08 -22.55
C ALA A 77 -3.72 -14.92 -22.79
N LYS A 78 -2.96 -14.60 -23.85
CA LYS A 78 -1.63 -15.18 -24.10
C LYS A 78 -0.56 -14.37 -23.36
N GLY A 79 0.09 -14.97 -22.36
CA GLY A 79 1.33 -14.43 -21.78
C GLY A 79 2.49 -14.58 -22.77
N CYS A 80 3.41 -13.61 -22.81
CA CYS A 80 4.58 -13.64 -23.69
C CYS A 80 5.84 -13.66 -22.82
N HIS A 81 6.71 -14.66 -23.01
CA HIS A 81 8.04 -14.67 -22.41
C HIS A 81 8.95 -13.84 -23.29
N VAL A 82 9.42 -12.71 -22.77
CA VAL A 82 10.46 -11.92 -23.41
C VAL A 82 11.80 -12.49 -22.97
N LYS A 83 12.39 -13.34 -23.81
CA LYS A 83 13.80 -13.73 -23.70
C LYS A 83 14.63 -12.77 -24.54
N LEU A 84 15.21 -11.75 -23.91
CA LEU A 84 16.41 -11.13 -24.48
C LEU A 84 17.61 -11.74 -23.75
N CYS A 85 18.56 -12.25 -24.54
CA CYS A 85 19.81 -12.88 -24.10
C CYS A 85 20.54 -12.05 -23.03
N ASP A 86 21.14 -12.73 -22.04
CA ASP A 86 22.33 -12.38 -21.25
C ASP A 86 22.93 -10.96 -21.38
N THR A 87 22.17 -9.88 -21.18
CA THR A 87 22.72 -8.55 -21.40
C THR A 87 22.12 -7.50 -20.47
N ILE A 88 22.99 -7.03 -19.56
CA ILE A 88 23.11 -5.70 -18.95
C ILE A 88 23.12 -5.70 -17.42
N CYS A 89 22.27 -6.43 -16.69
CA CYS A 89 22.41 -6.45 -15.22
C CYS A 89 22.25 -7.83 -14.57
N THR A 90 21.56 -8.77 -15.21
CA THR A 90 21.43 -10.15 -14.71
C THR A 90 20.92 -11.00 -15.87
N CYS A 91 21.18 -12.32 -15.90
CA CYS A 91 20.53 -13.26 -16.83
C CYS A 91 19.02 -13.38 -16.50
N THR A 92 18.28 -12.28 -16.59
CA THR A 92 16.95 -12.15 -16.06
C THR A 92 15.95 -12.05 -17.19
N CYS A 93 15.21 -13.14 -17.39
CA CYS A 93 14.00 -13.10 -18.19
C CYS A 93 12.93 -12.31 -17.41
N VAL A 94 12.24 -11.38 -18.07
CA VAL A 94 11.12 -10.66 -17.43
C VAL A 94 9.80 -11.23 -17.95
N GLY A 95 9.07 -11.88 -17.04
CA GLY A 95 7.74 -12.39 -17.34
C GLY A 95 6.76 -11.25 -17.66
N THR A 96 6.27 -11.20 -18.89
CA THR A 96 5.31 -10.17 -19.35
C THR A 96 3.93 -10.76 -19.54
N GLN A 97 2.97 -10.31 -18.73
CA GLN A 97 1.58 -10.71 -18.89
C GLN A 97 0.72 -9.52 -19.34
N CYS A 98 0.74 -9.27 -20.66
CA CYS A 98 -0.11 -8.27 -21.30
C CYS A 98 -1.58 -8.53 -20.96
N ARG A 99 -2.25 -7.57 -20.33
CA ARG A 99 -3.64 -7.69 -19.84
C ARG A 99 -3.83 -8.75 -18.75
N ARG A 100 -2.88 -8.90 -17.83
CA ARG A 100 -3.23 -9.45 -16.52
C ARG A 100 -4.33 -8.57 -15.93
N ILE A 101 -5.57 -9.06 -15.93
CA ILE A 101 -6.61 -8.51 -15.07
C ILE A 101 -6.07 -8.74 -13.67
N ALA A 102 -5.46 -7.72 -13.09
CA ALA A 102 -5.01 -7.84 -11.74
C ALA A 102 -6.23 -8.20 -10.90
N ARG A 103 -6.13 -9.31 -10.16
CA ARG A 103 -6.88 -9.40 -8.91
C ARG A 103 -6.53 -8.11 -8.17
N SER A 104 -7.57 -7.32 -7.86
CA SER A 104 -7.44 -6.02 -7.20
C SER A 104 -6.27 -6.04 -6.24
N ALA A 105 -5.32 -5.12 -6.36
CA ALA A 105 -4.43 -4.89 -5.22
C ALA A 105 -5.37 -4.60 -4.04
N HIS A 106 -5.37 -5.47 -3.02
CA HIS A 106 -6.17 -5.25 -1.80
C HIS A 106 -5.38 -4.33 -0.83
N GLY A 107 -4.48 -3.50 -1.38
CA GLY A 107 -4.12 -2.19 -0.84
C GLY A 107 -5.10 -1.17 -1.43
N ASN A 108 -6.02 -0.74 -0.57
CA ASN A 108 -7.16 0.16 -0.63
C ASN A 108 -7.45 1.17 -1.77
N ILE A 109 -6.87 1.13 -2.97
CA ILE A 109 -7.02 2.25 -3.91
C ILE A 109 -7.30 1.74 -5.32
N ARG A 110 -8.58 1.43 -5.58
CA ARG A 110 -9.09 1.29 -6.94
C ARG A 110 -9.35 2.69 -7.51
N GLY A 111 -8.40 3.20 -8.27
CA GLY A 111 -8.64 4.21 -9.31
C GLY A 111 -9.11 5.60 -8.85
N GLN A 112 -9.21 5.88 -7.55
CA GLN A 112 -9.26 7.26 -7.08
C GLN A 112 -7.90 7.90 -7.35
N GLN A 113 -7.88 8.84 -8.28
CA GLN A 113 -6.78 9.78 -8.44
C GLN A 113 -6.83 10.69 -7.22
N GLU A 114 -5.82 10.62 -6.36
CA GLU A 114 -5.69 11.53 -5.23
C GLU A 114 -5.63 12.97 -5.75
N ALA A 115 -6.26 13.88 -5.01
CA ALA A 115 -6.24 15.28 -5.42
C ALA A 115 -4.79 15.80 -5.41
N PRO A 116 -4.35 16.54 -6.44
CA PRO A 116 -3.03 17.14 -6.49
C PRO A 116 -2.76 17.98 -5.23
N SER A 117 -1.67 17.69 -4.53
CA SER A 117 -1.31 18.39 -3.30
C SER A 117 -0.07 19.28 -3.49
N ARG A 118 -0.06 20.41 -2.77
CA ARG A 118 1.08 21.33 -2.75
C ARG A 118 2.19 20.83 -1.83
N THR A 119 3.42 21.30 -2.07
CA THR A 119 4.50 21.11 -1.10
C THR A 119 4.17 21.85 0.19
N SER A 120 4.06 21.11 1.30
CA SER A 120 3.82 21.68 2.64
C SER A 120 5.11 21.89 3.45
N LEU A 121 6.25 21.47 2.90
CA LEU A 121 7.56 21.62 3.55
C LEU A 121 8.00 23.09 3.55
N PRO A 122 8.60 23.59 4.64
CA PRO A 122 9.16 24.93 4.66
C PRO A 122 10.42 24.99 3.78
N GLU A 123 10.74 26.18 3.26
CA GLU A 123 12.00 26.40 2.54
C GLU A 123 13.24 26.14 3.42
N TYR A 124 13.11 26.40 4.73
CA TYR A 124 14.13 26.08 5.72
C TYR A 124 13.49 25.40 6.93
N ASP A 125 14.02 24.24 7.31
CA ASP A 125 13.66 23.56 8.56
C ASP A 125 14.85 23.59 9.54
N VAL A 126 14.63 24.20 10.72
CA VAL A 126 15.62 24.31 11.81
C VAL A 126 16.02 22.95 12.42
N ASN A 127 15.17 21.93 12.26
CA ASN A 127 15.44 20.59 12.79
C ASN A 127 16.07 19.65 11.74
N CYS A 128 16.14 20.07 10.48
CA CYS A 128 16.70 19.23 9.42
C CYS A 128 18.23 19.20 9.50
N TYR A 129 18.81 17.99 9.56
CA TYR A 129 20.26 17.77 9.61
C TYR A 129 21.02 18.19 8.35
N LEU A 130 20.32 18.51 7.27
CA LEU A 130 20.91 18.84 5.96
C LEU A 130 20.77 20.31 5.59
N CYS A 131 19.91 21.08 6.26
CA CYS A 131 19.77 22.51 5.99
C CYS A 131 21.07 23.30 6.31
N PRO A 132 21.35 24.41 5.60
CA PRO A 132 22.50 25.28 5.87
C PRO A 132 22.54 25.77 7.32
N GLY A 133 23.71 25.81 7.95
CA GLY A 133 23.87 26.31 9.33
C GLY A 133 23.35 25.40 10.45
N ASN A 134 22.54 24.38 10.15
CA ASN A 134 22.05 23.43 11.14
C ASN A 134 23.13 22.44 11.59
N LYS A 135 22.94 21.84 12.76
CA LYS A 135 23.78 20.73 13.23
C LYS A 135 23.37 19.43 12.55
N ARG A 136 24.36 18.63 12.15
CA ARG A 136 24.19 17.27 11.65
C ARG A 136 23.98 16.28 12.79
N ALA A 137 23.66 15.04 12.44
CA ALA A 137 23.39 13.98 13.41
C ALA A 137 24.59 13.66 14.31
N ALA A 138 25.82 13.72 13.79
CA ALA A 138 27.04 13.56 14.59
C ALA A 138 27.44 14.81 15.41
N GLY A 139 26.72 15.93 15.26
CA GLY A 139 26.92 17.16 16.05
C GLY A 139 27.70 18.29 15.36
N ASP A 140 28.37 18.02 14.24
CA ASP A 140 29.02 19.03 13.40
C ASP A 140 28.00 20.01 12.81
N ALA A 141 28.36 21.28 12.63
CA ALA A 141 27.50 22.25 11.95
C ALA A 141 27.72 22.23 10.43
N ASN A 142 26.64 22.32 9.67
CA ASN A 142 26.68 22.58 8.24
C ASN A 142 27.14 24.02 7.98
N PRO A 143 27.93 24.28 6.93
CA PRO A 143 28.18 25.64 6.50
C PRO A 143 26.89 26.30 6.00
N ASN A 144 26.90 27.62 5.89
CA ASN A 144 25.86 28.36 5.18
C ASN A 144 26.11 28.24 3.67
N TYR A 145 25.82 27.07 3.10
CA TYR A 145 26.02 26.81 1.68
C TYR A 145 24.87 27.38 0.83
N GLU A 146 25.18 27.83 -0.38
CA GLU A 146 24.22 28.48 -1.29
C GLU A 146 23.83 27.60 -2.49
N ASN A 147 24.59 26.54 -2.78
CA ASN A 147 24.35 25.61 -3.89
C ASN A 147 24.39 24.16 -3.37
N THR A 148 25.24 23.30 -3.93
CA THR A 148 25.48 21.96 -3.42
C THR A 148 26.38 21.98 -2.20
N PHE A 149 26.17 21.03 -1.28
CA PHE A 149 27.09 20.80 -0.17
C PHE A 149 27.35 19.31 0.00
N VAL A 150 28.63 18.97 0.14
CA VAL A 150 29.11 17.59 0.29
C VAL A 150 29.83 17.42 1.60
N PHE A 151 29.56 16.31 2.26
CA PHE A 151 30.29 15.88 3.44
C PHE A 151 30.35 14.36 3.51
N VAL A 152 31.31 13.84 4.28
CA VAL A 152 31.42 12.40 4.56
C VAL A 152 30.25 12.00 5.46
N ASN A 153 29.54 10.94 5.11
CA ASN A 153 28.36 10.49 5.82
C ASN A 153 28.71 10.17 7.29
N ASP A 154 28.01 10.81 8.22
CA ASP A 154 28.16 10.63 9.66
C ASP A 154 28.02 9.15 10.08
N TYR A 155 27.23 8.36 9.34
CA TYR A 155 27.03 6.92 9.52
C TYR A 155 27.41 6.14 8.25
N SER A 156 28.68 6.26 7.84
CA SER A 156 29.19 5.58 6.64
C SER A 156 29.06 4.05 6.71
N ALA A 157 28.51 3.44 5.65
CA ALA A 157 28.34 1.99 5.53
C ALA A 157 29.67 1.25 5.29
N VAL A 158 30.59 1.90 4.57
CA VAL A 158 31.98 1.48 4.40
C VAL A 158 32.91 2.58 4.90
N LYS A 159 34.07 2.19 5.46
CA LYS A 159 35.07 3.13 6.01
C LYS A 159 36.41 2.92 5.33
N GLU A 160 37.25 3.96 5.34
CA GLU A 160 38.61 3.87 4.80
C GLU A 160 39.45 2.90 5.61
N ASP A 161 39.43 3.08 6.93
CA ASP A 161 40.15 2.25 7.88
C ASP A 161 39.19 1.22 8.48
N GLN A 162 39.40 -0.05 8.15
CA GLN A 162 38.72 -1.18 8.74
C GLN A 162 39.76 -2.27 9.07
N ALA A 163 39.51 -3.07 10.10
CA ALA A 163 40.38 -4.18 10.43
C ALA A 163 40.46 -5.15 9.23
N ASP A 164 41.69 -5.50 8.83
CA ASP A 164 41.93 -6.51 7.80
C ASP A 164 41.16 -7.79 8.12
N TYR A 165 40.33 -8.24 7.17
CA TYR A 165 39.74 -9.57 7.25
C TYR A 165 40.76 -10.58 6.74
N LYS A 166 41.34 -11.38 7.66
CA LYS A 166 42.21 -12.50 7.31
C LYS A 166 41.46 -13.80 7.56
N SER A 167 41.19 -14.57 6.52
CA SER A 167 40.64 -15.92 6.69
C SER A 167 41.72 -16.82 7.32
N GLU A 168 41.47 -17.37 8.50
CA GLU A 168 42.39 -18.32 9.15
C GLU A 168 42.31 -19.75 8.56
N GLU A 169 41.54 -19.94 7.50
CA GLU A 169 41.17 -21.26 7.02
C GLU A 169 42.19 -21.88 6.04
N GLN A 170 42.39 -23.19 6.15
CA GLN A 170 43.27 -23.93 5.25
C GLN A 170 42.73 -23.94 3.82
N SER A 171 43.61 -23.59 2.88
CA SER A 171 43.35 -23.67 1.43
C SER A 171 42.91 -25.09 1.03
N GLY A 172 41.81 -25.19 0.29
CA GLY A 172 41.23 -26.46 -0.17
C GLY A 172 40.23 -27.12 0.80
N SER A 173 40.04 -26.56 2.00
CA SER A 173 39.01 -27.00 2.93
C SER A 173 37.59 -26.79 2.36
N LEU A 174 36.59 -27.51 2.90
CA LEU A 174 35.18 -27.29 2.53
C LEU A 174 34.73 -25.86 2.83
N SER A 175 35.24 -25.28 3.92
CA SER A 175 34.91 -23.93 4.36
C SER A 175 35.46 -22.87 3.39
N SER A 176 36.74 -22.98 2.99
CA SER A 176 37.35 -22.11 1.97
C SER A 176 36.66 -22.16 0.60
N ARG A 177 35.90 -23.23 0.32
CA ARG A 177 35.11 -23.38 -0.92
C ARG A 177 33.72 -22.77 -0.84
N LEU A 178 33.08 -22.78 0.33
CA LEU A 178 31.67 -22.41 0.50
C LEU A 178 31.47 -21.05 1.17
N LEU A 179 32.39 -20.62 2.03
CA LEU A 179 32.25 -19.43 2.88
C LEU A 179 33.30 -18.40 2.49
N LYS A 180 33.06 -17.73 1.35
CA LYS A 180 33.95 -16.67 0.85
C LYS A 180 33.52 -15.33 1.44
N ALA A 181 34.48 -14.61 1.99
CA ALA A 181 34.32 -13.24 2.44
C ALA A 181 35.55 -12.44 2.05
N GLU A 182 35.33 -11.22 1.58
CA GLU A 182 36.38 -10.29 1.16
C GLU A 182 36.21 -8.98 1.92
N ALA A 183 37.33 -8.37 2.34
CA ALA A 183 37.29 -7.05 2.95
C ALA A 183 37.00 -6.00 1.87
N VAL A 184 36.08 -5.09 2.17
CA VAL A 184 35.78 -3.94 1.31
C VAL A 184 35.92 -2.68 2.16
N THR A 185 36.75 -1.75 1.70
CA THR A 185 36.93 -0.43 2.30
C THR A 185 36.45 0.64 1.33
N GLY A 186 36.19 1.85 1.83
CA GLY A 186 35.54 2.87 1.02
C GLY A 186 35.21 4.17 1.75
N LYS A 187 34.60 5.11 1.03
CA LYS A 187 34.07 6.37 1.59
C LYS A 187 32.62 6.57 1.15
N CYS A 188 31.77 6.94 2.10
CA CYS A 188 30.39 7.33 1.84
C CYS A 188 30.26 8.85 1.96
N TYR A 189 29.72 9.50 0.94
CA TYR A 189 29.41 10.93 0.94
C TYR A 189 27.90 11.14 0.88
N VAL A 190 27.45 12.24 1.48
CA VAL A 190 26.11 12.82 1.26
C VAL A 190 26.30 14.11 0.49
N ILE A 191 25.49 14.31 -0.55
CA ILE A 191 25.44 15.53 -1.35
C ILE A 191 24.05 16.15 -1.23
N THR A 192 23.94 17.38 -0.75
CA THR A 192 22.69 18.16 -0.84
C THR A 192 22.62 18.84 -2.20
N PHE A 193 21.43 18.85 -2.81
CA PHE A 193 21.25 19.41 -4.15
C PHE A 193 20.94 20.90 -4.15
N SER A 194 20.33 21.41 -3.08
CA SER A 194 19.90 22.80 -2.93
C SER A 194 19.86 23.15 -1.44
N PRO A 195 20.08 24.43 -1.03
CA PRO A 195 19.85 24.86 0.34
C PRO A 195 18.36 24.82 0.74
N SER A 196 17.44 24.86 -0.23
CA SER A 196 16.00 24.92 -0.01
C SER A 196 15.43 23.52 0.27
N HIS A 197 14.87 23.34 1.47
CA HIS A 197 14.36 22.08 1.98
C HIS A 197 13.07 21.59 1.29
N ASN A 198 12.34 22.49 0.64
CA ASN A 198 11.06 22.21 0.01
C ASN A 198 11.15 21.91 -1.50
N LEU A 199 12.35 21.85 -2.06
CA LEU A 199 12.56 21.56 -3.49
C LEU A 199 12.93 20.09 -3.71
N THR A 200 12.67 19.60 -4.91
CA THR A 200 13.14 18.30 -5.41
C THR A 200 13.82 18.51 -6.76
N LEU A 201 14.50 17.50 -7.32
CA LEU A 201 15.06 17.61 -8.68
C LEU A 201 14.00 18.00 -9.75
N ALA A 202 12.73 17.63 -9.55
CA ALA A 202 11.63 18.01 -10.44
C ALA A 202 11.29 19.52 -10.37
N ASP A 203 11.68 20.19 -9.29
CA ASP A 203 11.46 21.61 -9.06
C ASP A 203 12.62 22.48 -9.55
N LEU A 204 13.82 21.90 -9.74
CA LEU A 204 15.01 22.59 -10.18
C LEU A 204 15.05 22.70 -11.72
N SER A 205 15.50 23.85 -12.23
CA SER A 205 15.80 24.04 -13.64
C SER A 205 17.10 23.33 -14.04
N PRO A 206 17.34 23.03 -15.33
CA PRO A 206 18.58 22.41 -15.77
C PRO A 206 19.86 23.16 -15.31
N PRO A 207 19.93 24.50 -15.33
CA PRO A 207 21.06 25.23 -14.76
C PRO A 207 21.23 25.07 -13.24
N GLU A 208 20.15 24.82 -12.49
CA GLU A 208 20.21 24.56 -11.04
C GLU A 208 20.60 23.11 -10.72
N ILE A 209 20.35 22.16 -11.64
CA ILE A 209 20.81 20.77 -11.52
C ILE A 209 22.29 20.64 -11.95
N LEU A 210 22.78 21.49 -12.86
CA LEU A 210 24.15 21.42 -13.37
C LEU A 210 25.22 21.38 -12.26
N PRO A 211 25.16 22.21 -11.18
CA PRO A 211 26.09 22.11 -10.04
C PRO A 211 26.13 20.73 -9.37
N VAL A 212 25.01 19.99 -9.36
CA VAL A 212 24.95 18.62 -8.83
C VAL A 212 25.81 17.69 -9.70
N ILE A 213 25.67 17.79 -11.02
CA ILE A 213 26.44 16.98 -11.99
C ILE A 213 27.92 17.35 -11.94
N ASP A 214 28.24 18.64 -11.82
CA ASP A 214 29.63 19.09 -11.67
C ASP A 214 30.24 18.54 -10.38
N THR A 215 29.50 18.59 -9.26
CA THR A 215 29.95 18.03 -7.98
C THR A 215 30.19 16.52 -8.08
N TRP A 216 29.29 15.77 -8.73
CA TRP A 216 29.46 14.34 -9.01
C TRP A 216 30.72 14.07 -9.85
N THR A 217 30.96 14.89 -10.88
CA THR A 217 32.12 14.76 -11.78
C THR A 217 33.42 15.09 -11.05
N GLU A 218 33.42 16.09 -10.18
CA GLU A 218 34.57 16.47 -9.36
C GLU A 218 34.97 15.37 -8.38
N ILE A 219 34.00 14.76 -7.70
CA ILE A 219 34.26 13.65 -6.78
C ILE A 219 34.77 12.42 -7.55
N TYR A 220 34.18 12.09 -8.70
CA TYR A 220 34.67 11.00 -9.55
C TYR A 220 36.13 11.25 -9.96
N THR A 221 36.43 12.46 -10.44
CA THR A 221 37.77 12.85 -10.88
C THR A 221 38.78 12.80 -9.73
N ALA A 222 38.38 13.20 -8.52
CA ALA A 222 39.26 13.17 -7.35
C ALA A 222 39.66 11.76 -6.91
N HIS A 223 38.86 10.74 -7.25
CA HIS A 223 39.12 9.33 -6.92
C HIS A 223 39.64 8.50 -8.10
N LEU A 224 39.79 9.12 -9.27
CA LEU A 224 40.17 8.43 -10.50
C LEU A 224 41.62 7.96 -10.44
N ALA A 225 41.86 6.68 -10.77
CA ALA A 225 43.21 6.14 -10.77
C ALA A 225 44.09 6.85 -11.81
N PRO A 226 45.36 7.21 -11.50
CA PRO A 226 46.27 7.81 -12.47
C PRO A 226 46.48 6.93 -13.72
N SER A 227 46.38 5.61 -13.56
CA SER A 227 46.47 4.61 -14.63
C SER A 227 45.22 4.53 -15.51
N SER A 228 44.09 5.07 -15.08
CA SER A 228 42.84 5.04 -15.84
C SER A 228 42.99 5.85 -17.14
N PRO A 229 42.53 5.36 -18.31
CA PRO A 229 42.48 6.15 -19.54
C PRO A 229 41.68 7.45 -19.40
N LEU A 230 40.71 7.49 -18.47
CA LEU A 230 39.89 8.66 -18.19
C LEU A 230 40.67 9.79 -17.50
N SER A 231 41.84 9.49 -16.88
CA SER A 231 42.66 10.51 -16.22
C SER A 231 43.19 11.57 -17.19
N LYS A 232 43.29 11.22 -18.49
CA LYS A 232 43.76 12.12 -19.56
C LYS A 232 42.74 13.16 -20.00
N VAL A 233 41.44 12.85 -19.82
CA VAL A 233 40.33 13.72 -20.22
C VAL A 233 39.70 14.45 -19.04
N ALA A 234 39.97 14.01 -17.82
CA ALA A 234 39.48 14.64 -16.61
C ALA A 234 40.15 16.02 -16.39
N ALA A 235 39.34 17.06 -16.23
CA ALA A 235 39.82 18.40 -15.90
C ALA A 235 40.34 18.45 -14.45
N PRO A 236 41.32 19.32 -14.13
CA PRO A 236 41.73 19.57 -12.75
C PRO A 236 40.53 20.03 -11.91
N THR A 237 40.33 19.45 -10.72
CA THR A 237 39.18 19.78 -9.87
C THR A 237 39.39 21.11 -9.13
N HIS A 238 38.32 21.90 -8.97
CA HIS A 238 38.33 23.15 -8.22
C HIS A 238 38.06 22.98 -6.73
N LEU A 239 37.89 21.74 -6.25
CA LEU A 239 37.86 21.43 -4.82
C LEU A 239 39.08 22.10 -4.16
N PRO A 240 38.88 23.16 -3.36
CA PRO A 240 39.93 24.14 -3.11
C PRO A 240 41.11 23.49 -2.37
N PRO A 241 42.36 23.55 -2.90
CA PRO A 241 43.56 23.15 -2.15
C PRO A 241 43.80 24.01 -0.89
N SER A 242 43.00 25.07 -0.69
CA SER A 242 43.17 26.09 0.34
C SER A 242 42.13 26.07 1.45
N SER A 243 41.24 25.07 1.51
CA SER A 243 40.34 24.88 2.65
C SER A 243 40.75 23.63 3.45
N SER A 244 40.51 23.66 4.76
CA SER A 244 40.77 22.54 5.68
C SER A 244 40.01 21.24 5.35
N THR A 245 39.22 21.20 4.26
CA THR A 245 38.47 20.05 3.76
C THR A 245 39.09 19.37 2.53
N ALA A 246 40.14 19.93 1.90
CA ALA A 246 40.81 19.30 0.74
C ALA A 246 41.32 17.89 1.05
N SER A 247 41.84 17.67 2.27
CA SER A 247 42.32 16.36 2.73
C SER A 247 41.20 15.32 2.91
N LYS A 248 39.92 15.72 2.92
CA LYS A 248 38.78 14.79 3.10
C LYS A 248 38.40 14.05 1.81
N TYR A 249 38.79 14.59 0.66
CA TYR A 249 38.48 14.01 -0.65
C TYR A 249 39.63 13.23 -1.25
N THR A 250 40.86 13.43 -0.78
CA THR A 250 42.01 12.61 -1.19
C THR A 250 41.80 11.18 -0.69
N PRO A 251 41.79 10.17 -1.57
CA PRO A 251 41.76 8.79 -1.16
C PRO A 251 43.06 8.41 -0.44
N THR A 252 42.96 7.70 0.69
CA THR A 252 44.12 7.08 1.36
C THR A 252 44.61 5.84 0.60
N HIS A 253 43.69 5.18 -0.11
CA HIS A 253 43.92 4.01 -0.96
C HIS A 253 43.11 4.15 -2.24
N GLN A 254 43.61 3.57 -3.34
CA GLN A 254 42.86 3.56 -4.60
C GLN A 254 41.56 2.78 -4.46
N TYR A 255 40.44 3.40 -4.85
CA TYR A 255 39.13 2.74 -4.95
C TYR A 255 38.89 2.25 -6.37
N ARG A 256 38.13 1.17 -6.50
CA ARG A 256 37.80 0.56 -7.79
C ARG A 256 36.54 1.15 -8.40
N TYR A 257 35.53 1.46 -7.60
CA TYR A 257 34.23 1.90 -8.11
C TYR A 257 33.62 3.05 -7.29
N MET A 258 32.79 3.86 -7.94
CA MET A 258 32.04 4.96 -7.34
C MET A 258 30.57 4.89 -7.75
N GLN A 259 29.72 4.49 -6.80
CA GLN A 259 28.27 4.43 -7.01
C GLN A 259 27.61 5.73 -6.54
N ILE A 260 27.01 6.44 -7.48
CA ILE A 260 26.16 7.61 -7.21
C ILE A 260 24.71 7.15 -7.21
N PHE A 261 23.92 7.54 -6.21
CA PHE A 261 22.49 7.23 -6.14
C PHE A 261 21.70 8.24 -5.32
N GLU A 262 20.40 8.36 -5.59
CA GLU A 262 19.42 9.10 -4.78
C GLU A 262 18.27 8.17 -4.41
N ASN A 263 17.79 8.27 -3.17
CA ASN A 263 16.54 7.66 -2.73
C ASN A 263 15.55 8.77 -2.39
N LYS A 264 14.52 8.95 -3.21
CA LYS A 264 13.49 9.97 -3.02
C LYS A 264 12.21 9.37 -2.45
N GLY A 265 11.72 9.97 -1.37
CA GLY A 265 10.45 9.66 -0.74
C GLY A 265 10.49 8.46 0.23
N ALA A 266 9.59 8.49 1.22
CA ALA A 266 9.55 7.48 2.29
C ALA A 266 9.32 6.04 1.77
N ALA A 267 8.63 5.89 0.64
CA ALA A 267 8.42 4.59 0.00
C ALA A 267 9.72 3.89 -0.42
N MET A 268 10.80 4.65 -0.63
CA MET A 268 12.14 4.15 -0.97
C MET A 268 13.10 4.16 0.23
N GLY A 269 12.57 4.28 1.46
CA GLY A 269 13.36 4.27 2.69
C GLY A 269 14.10 5.58 3.01
N CYS A 270 13.76 6.67 2.34
CA CYS A 270 14.33 7.99 2.64
C CYS A 270 13.68 8.58 3.90
N SER A 271 14.50 8.83 4.94
CA SER A 271 14.05 9.34 6.24
C SER A 271 14.22 10.85 6.42
N ASN A 272 14.93 11.54 5.52
CA ASN A 272 15.09 12.99 5.54
C ASN A 272 14.54 13.61 4.24
N PRO A 273 13.54 14.52 4.31
CA PRO A 273 12.88 15.04 3.12
C PRO A 273 13.69 16.10 2.35
N HIS A 274 14.82 16.58 2.88
CA HIS A 274 15.68 17.54 2.19
C HIS A 274 16.27 16.93 0.90
N PRO A 275 16.35 17.65 -0.23
CA PRO A 275 16.84 17.10 -1.50
C PRO A 275 18.33 16.75 -1.42
N HIS A 276 18.64 15.45 -1.48
CA HIS A 276 20.01 14.95 -1.38
C HIS A 276 20.20 13.61 -2.10
N GLY A 277 21.46 13.34 -2.44
CA GLY A 277 21.93 12.05 -2.94
C GLY A 277 23.08 11.52 -2.09
N GLN A 278 23.58 10.35 -2.47
CA GLN A 278 24.69 9.67 -1.83
C GLN A 278 25.70 9.18 -2.86
N ILE A 279 26.95 9.09 -2.43
CA ILE A 279 28.06 8.60 -3.27
C ILE A 279 28.88 7.64 -2.43
N TRP A 280 28.97 6.39 -2.85
CA TRP A 280 29.77 5.37 -2.16
C TRP A 280 30.94 4.97 -3.05
N THR A 281 32.16 5.15 -2.57
CA THR A 281 33.36 4.62 -3.20
C THR A 281 33.77 3.33 -2.50
N THR A 282 34.21 2.32 -3.27
CA THR A 282 34.60 1.01 -2.72
C THR A 282 35.86 0.48 -3.41
N THR A 283 36.69 -0.24 -2.65
CA THR A 283 37.83 -1.01 -3.21
C THR A 283 37.38 -2.22 -4.03
N GLY A 284 36.20 -2.78 -3.73
CA GLY A 284 35.54 -3.79 -4.55
C GLY A 284 34.68 -3.20 -5.67
N LEU A 285 34.40 -4.00 -6.69
CA LEU A 285 33.39 -3.70 -7.72
C LEU A 285 32.04 -4.27 -7.26
N PRO A 286 30.97 -3.48 -7.14
CA PRO A 286 29.66 -4.00 -6.75
C PRO A 286 29.09 -4.99 -7.78
N GLU A 287 28.17 -5.85 -7.34
CA GLU A 287 27.60 -6.95 -8.14
C GLU A 287 26.99 -6.47 -9.47
N GLU A 288 26.07 -5.50 -9.42
CA GLU A 288 25.33 -5.04 -10.61
C GLU A 288 26.26 -4.43 -11.69
N PRO A 289 27.15 -3.46 -11.39
CA PRO A 289 28.16 -3.00 -12.35
C PRO A 289 29.14 -4.09 -12.80
N SER A 290 29.46 -5.09 -11.96
CA SER A 290 30.36 -6.18 -12.34
C SER A 290 29.74 -7.06 -13.43
N LEU A 291 28.49 -7.49 -13.23
CA LEU A 291 27.72 -8.27 -14.20
C LEU A 291 27.48 -7.46 -15.49
N GLU A 292 27.24 -6.16 -15.34
CA GLU A 292 27.06 -5.28 -16.48
C GLU A 292 28.32 -5.20 -17.34
N ILE A 293 29.47 -4.87 -16.73
CA ILE A 293 30.73 -4.71 -17.45
C ILE A 293 31.11 -6.01 -18.15
N GLU A 294 30.92 -7.17 -17.52
CA GLU A 294 31.17 -8.47 -18.15
C GLU A 294 30.35 -8.65 -19.43
N ASN A 295 29.06 -8.32 -19.40
CA ASN A 295 28.17 -8.44 -20.55
C ASN A 295 28.44 -7.39 -21.63
N LEU A 296 28.76 -6.15 -21.24
CA LEU A 296 29.18 -5.10 -22.18
C LEU A 296 30.47 -5.50 -22.91
N GLN A 297 31.45 -6.04 -22.19
CA GLN A 297 32.68 -6.57 -22.77
C GLN A 297 32.41 -7.76 -23.69
N LYS A 298 31.53 -8.68 -23.29
CA LYS A 298 31.12 -9.84 -24.11
C LYS A 298 30.52 -9.38 -25.43
N TYR A 299 29.51 -8.51 -25.39
CA TYR A 299 28.89 -7.95 -26.59
C TYR A 299 29.91 -7.24 -27.47
N ARG A 300 30.80 -6.43 -26.89
CA ARG A 300 31.83 -5.74 -27.65
C ARG A 300 32.76 -6.70 -28.38
N ARG A 301 33.13 -7.84 -27.76
CA ARG A 301 33.92 -8.89 -28.42
C ARG A 301 33.15 -9.58 -29.54
N GLU A 302 31.86 -9.85 -29.35
CA GLU A 302 31.01 -10.56 -30.29
C GLU A 302 30.55 -9.70 -31.49
N GLN A 303 30.36 -8.39 -31.27
CA GLN A 303 29.84 -7.43 -32.25
C GLN A 303 30.93 -6.53 -32.83
N GLY A 304 32.14 -7.06 -33.00
CA GLY A 304 33.22 -6.39 -33.75
C GLY A 304 33.71 -5.07 -33.15
N GLY A 305 33.60 -4.88 -31.84
CA GLY A 305 33.99 -3.66 -31.14
C GLY A 305 32.85 -2.68 -30.87
N SER A 306 31.61 -2.99 -31.28
CA SER A 306 30.46 -2.11 -31.02
C SER A 306 30.07 -2.03 -29.54
N HIS A 307 29.43 -0.94 -29.15
CA HIS A 307 29.01 -0.67 -27.78
C HIS A 307 27.51 -0.90 -27.64
N MET A 308 27.14 -1.91 -26.84
CA MET A 308 25.76 -2.38 -26.71
C MET A 308 24.75 -1.28 -26.41
N LEU A 309 25.04 -0.41 -25.44
CA LEU A 309 24.10 0.65 -25.03
C LEU A 309 23.98 1.76 -26.07
N ILE A 310 25.00 1.96 -26.92
CA ILE A 310 24.92 2.89 -28.05
C ILE A 310 24.07 2.30 -29.17
N ASP A 311 24.29 1.03 -29.53
CA ASP A 311 23.46 0.33 -30.51
C ASP A 311 21.99 0.28 -30.07
N TYR A 312 21.75 0.02 -28.79
CA TYR A 312 20.42 0.01 -28.20
C TYR A 312 19.78 1.41 -28.21
N ALA A 313 20.52 2.46 -27.84
CA ALA A 313 20.02 3.83 -27.88
C ALA A 313 19.65 4.25 -29.32
N GLN A 314 20.48 3.91 -30.31
CA GLN A 314 20.19 4.16 -31.72
C GLN A 314 18.92 3.43 -32.18
N LEU A 315 18.76 2.16 -31.79
CA LEU A 315 17.56 1.39 -32.09
C LEU A 315 16.29 2.02 -31.48
N GLU A 316 16.37 2.53 -30.25
CA GLU A 316 15.22 3.20 -29.62
C GLU A 316 14.89 4.55 -30.28
N VAL A 317 15.91 5.30 -30.73
CA VAL A 317 15.71 6.52 -31.54
C VAL A 317 14.99 6.21 -32.85
N GLU A 318 15.31 5.07 -33.49
CA GLU A 318 14.66 4.62 -34.73
C GLU A 318 13.21 4.16 -34.49
N ARG A 319 12.97 3.35 -33.45
CA ARG A 319 11.66 2.75 -33.17
C ARG A 319 10.66 3.70 -32.55
N LYS A 320 11.10 4.60 -31.66
CA LYS A 320 10.26 5.62 -30.98
C LYS A 320 9.07 5.09 -30.17
N GLU A 321 9.02 3.79 -29.90
CA GLU A 321 7.91 3.19 -29.15
C GLU A 321 8.07 3.47 -27.65
N ARG A 322 9.30 3.36 -27.15
CA ARG A 322 9.67 3.44 -25.73
C ARG A 322 10.39 4.74 -25.35
N ASP A 323 10.54 5.68 -26.27
CA ASP A 323 11.15 6.98 -26.00
C ASP A 323 10.26 7.85 -25.10
N VAL A 324 10.85 8.57 -24.14
CA VAL A 324 10.09 9.45 -23.24
C VAL A 324 10.49 10.90 -23.43
N PHE A 325 11.79 11.14 -23.58
CA PHE A 325 12.39 12.45 -23.82
C PHE A 325 13.69 12.27 -24.60
N GLN A 326 14.03 13.23 -25.46
CA GLN A 326 15.26 13.27 -26.23
C GLN A 326 15.75 14.71 -26.31
N ASN A 327 17.05 14.92 -26.13
CA ASN A 327 17.73 16.15 -26.51
C ASN A 327 18.95 15.83 -27.39
N GLU A 328 19.85 16.80 -27.56
CA GLU A 328 20.96 16.66 -28.48
C GLU A 328 21.94 15.55 -28.07
N THR A 329 22.05 15.16 -26.81
CA THR A 329 23.02 14.15 -26.36
C THR A 329 22.36 12.89 -25.81
N PHE A 330 21.27 13.05 -25.06
CA PHE A 330 20.65 11.99 -24.29
C PHE A 330 19.25 11.63 -24.78
N ILE A 331 18.91 10.36 -24.63
CA ILE A 331 17.58 9.79 -24.76
C ILE A 331 17.19 9.17 -23.41
N ALA A 332 15.99 9.47 -22.94
CA ALA A 332 15.35 8.78 -21.83
C ALA A 332 14.31 7.81 -22.39
N VAL A 333 14.45 6.51 -22.10
CA VAL A 333 13.54 5.45 -22.56
C VAL A 333 13.01 4.65 -21.40
N CYS A 334 11.82 4.06 -21.54
CA CYS A 334 11.43 2.90 -20.74
C CYS A 334 12.12 1.67 -21.34
N PRO A 335 13.17 1.10 -20.71
CA PRO A 335 13.95 0.06 -21.36
C PRO A 335 13.08 -1.15 -21.70
N TYR A 336 13.39 -1.83 -22.80
CA TYR A 336 12.63 -3.01 -23.25
C TYR A 336 12.55 -4.10 -22.18
N TRP A 337 13.60 -4.22 -21.38
CA TRP A 337 13.73 -5.14 -20.25
C TRP A 337 13.30 -4.54 -18.88
N ALA A 338 12.59 -3.41 -18.86
CA ALA A 338 12.17 -2.77 -17.61
C ALA A 338 11.49 -3.75 -16.65
N VAL A 339 11.84 -3.65 -15.37
CA VAL A 339 11.26 -4.42 -14.26
C VAL A 339 10.23 -3.57 -13.51
N TRP A 340 10.57 -2.31 -13.25
CA TRP A 340 9.69 -1.37 -12.53
C TRP A 340 8.62 -0.77 -13.46
N PRO A 341 7.44 -0.40 -12.93
CA PRO A 341 6.29 -0.01 -13.76
C PRO A 341 6.54 1.14 -14.74
N TYR A 342 7.23 2.18 -14.27
CA TYR A 342 7.60 3.37 -15.04
C TYR A 342 9.12 3.54 -15.05
N GLU A 343 9.87 2.43 -15.10
CA GLU A 343 11.32 2.47 -15.17
C GLU A 343 11.80 3.35 -16.33
N ILE A 344 12.81 4.16 -16.09
CA ILE A 344 13.49 4.94 -17.13
C ILE A 344 14.98 4.70 -17.07
N MET A 345 15.58 4.55 -18.25
CA MET A 345 17.02 4.59 -18.45
C MET A 345 17.38 5.80 -19.32
N ILE A 346 18.33 6.63 -18.86
CA ILE A 346 18.89 7.74 -19.63
C ILE A 346 20.23 7.30 -20.23
N LEU A 347 20.35 7.41 -21.56
CA LEU A 347 21.50 6.95 -22.34
C LEU A 347 22.00 8.04 -23.29
N PRO A 348 23.31 8.14 -23.54
CA PRO A 348 23.81 8.86 -24.70
C PRO A 348 23.45 8.10 -25.99
N HIS A 349 22.97 8.79 -27.03
CA HIS A 349 22.58 8.14 -28.30
C HIS A 349 23.44 8.50 -29.50
N LYS A 350 24.26 9.55 -29.41
CA LYS A 350 25.11 10.02 -30.52
C LYS A 350 26.53 9.50 -30.49
N ARG A 351 27.16 9.50 -29.32
CA ARG A 351 28.54 9.05 -29.13
C ARG A 351 28.67 8.22 -27.88
N HIS A 352 29.71 7.40 -27.85
CA HIS A 352 30.10 6.67 -26.67
C HIS A 352 30.70 7.62 -25.61
N ILE A 353 30.17 7.53 -24.39
CA ILE A 353 30.59 8.27 -23.19
C ILE A 353 30.76 7.21 -22.11
N ARG A 354 31.94 7.10 -21.50
CA ARG A 354 32.23 6.00 -20.55
C ARG A 354 31.86 6.36 -19.12
N ALA A 355 32.05 7.62 -18.74
CA ALA A 355 31.77 8.14 -17.41
C ALA A 355 31.55 9.66 -17.43
N LEU A 356 31.15 10.24 -16.30
CA LEU A 356 30.90 11.69 -16.18
C LEU A 356 32.06 12.59 -16.67
N PRO A 357 33.37 12.27 -16.45
CA PRO A 357 34.46 13.11 -16.94
C PRO A 357 34.56 13.21 -18.47
N ASP A 358 33.98 12.27 -19.23
CA ASP A 358 33.97 12.34 -20.69
C ASP A 358 33.01 13.44 -21.20
N LEU A 359 32.08 13.95 -20.38
CA LEU A 359 31.05 14.91 -20.80
C LEU A 359 31.64 16.30 -21.09
N GLU A 360 31.36 16.81 -22.29
CA GLU A 360 31.58 18.20 -22.66
C GLU A 360 30.64 19.14 -21.87
N PRO A 361 30.98 20.45 -21.71
CA PRO A 361 30.15 21.38 -20.95
C PRO A 361 28.68 21.46 -21.41
N SER A 362 28.41 21.41 -22.72
CA SER A 362 27.05 21.36 -23.26
C SER A 362 26.34 20.05 -22.92
N GLU A 363 27.05 18.94 -22.98
CA GLU A 363 26.51 17.61 -22.66
C GLU A 363 26.15 17.48 -21.17
N ARG A 364 26.87 18.14 -20.26
CA ARG A 364 26.47 18.21 -18.84
C ARG A 364 25.13 18.92 -18.65
N LEU A 365 24.91 20.02 -19.39
CA LEU A 365 23.62 20.71 -19.38
C LEU A 365 22.52 19.85 -20.01
N HIS A 366 22.82 19.12 -21.08
CA HIS A 366 21.89 18.16 -21.68
C HIS A 366 21.53 17.02 -20.71
N LEU A 367 22.48 16.54 -19.88
CA LEU A 367 22.18 15.57 -18.84
C LEU A 367 21.29 16.17 -17.75
N ALA A 368 21.56 17.40 -17.32
CA ALA A 368 20.73 18.12 -16.37
C ALA A 368 19.28 18.30 -16.87
N GLU A 369 19.13 18.62 -18.16
CA GLU A 369 17.83 18.71 -18.81
C GLU A 369 17.10 17.36 -18.84
N ALA A 370 17.79 16.27 -19.18
CA ALA A 370 17.20 14.93 -19.18
C ALA A 370 16.71 14.53 -17.77
N ILE A 371 17.49 14.80 -16.72
CA ILE A 371 17.10 14.55 -15.33
C ILE A 371 15.88 15.40 -14.94
N ALA A 372 15.88 16.69 -15.28
CA ALA A 372 14.74 17.58 -15.02
C ALA A 372 13.46 17.07 -15.71
N GLU A 373 13.57 16.68 -16.99
CA GLU A 373 12.43 16.19 -17.77
C GLU A 373 11.86 14.88 -17.23
N VAL A 374 12.73 13.93 -16.85
CA VAL A 374 12.31 12.64 -16.27
C VAL A 374 11.62 12.85 -14.93
N THR A 375 12.25 13.57 -14.01
CA THR A 375 11.72 13.79 -12.66
C THR A 375 10.43 14.61 -12.66
N ARG A 376 10.31 15.58 -13.56
CA ARG A 376 9.09 16.37 -13.76
C ARG A 376 7.93 15.54 -14.33
N ARG A 377 8.21 14.66 -15.30
CA ARG A 377 7.20 13.74 -15.86
C ARG A 377 6.71 12.75 -14.82
N TYR A 378 7.60 12.24 -13.98
CA TYR A 378 7.25 11.41 -12.84
C TYR A 378 6.30 12.13 -11.87
N ASP A 379 6.61 13.35 -11.44
CA ASP A 379 5.72 14.07 -10.54
C ASP A 379 4.36 14.40 -11.19
N ASN A 380 4.33 14.60 -12.51
CA ASN A 380 3.11 14.86 -13.26
C ASN A 380 2.25 13.63 -13.53
N VAL A 381 2.80 12.41 -13.55
CA VAL A 381 2.04 11.19 -13.98
C VAL A 381 0.89 10.84 -13.03
N PHE A 382 1.06 11.16 -11.74
CA PHE A 382 0.06 10.99 -10.69
C PHE A 382 -0.14 12.26 -9.84
N GLU A 383 0.39 13.40 -10.31
CA GLU A 383 0.27 14.72 -9.64
C GLU A 383 0.63 14.66 -8.14
N THR A 384 1.77 14.03 -7.86
CA THR A 384 2.30 13.79 -6.51
C THR A 384 3.83 13.85 -6.53
N GLN A 385 4.47 13.98 -5.37
CA GLN A 385 5.93 13.80 -5.27
C GLN A 385 6.27 12.33 -5.52
N PHE A 386 6.70 12.01 -6.73
CA PHE A 386 6.85 10.64 -7.18
C PHE A 386 8.12 10.03 -6.58
N PRO A 387 8.01 8.96 -5.78
CA PRO A 387 9.17 8.32 -5.16
C PRO A 387 9.94 7.49 -6.20
N TYR A 388 11.25 7.43 -6.05
CA TYR A 388 12.12 6.58 -6.87
C TYR A 388 13.47 6.37 -6.18
N SER A 389 14.16 5.30 -6.56
CA SER A 389 15.60 5.20 -6.42
C SER A 389 16.21 5.47 -7.79
N MET A 390 17.25 6.28 -7.86
CA MET A 390 18.02 6.46 -9.09
C MET A 390 19.49 6.23 -8.83
N GLY A 391 20.23 5.86 -9.87
CA GLY A 391 21.66 5.63 -9.77
C GLY A 391 22.36 5.81 -11.11
N ILE A 392 23.67 6.10 -11.05
CA ILE A 392 24.53 6.25 -12.22
C ILE A 392 25.42 5.03 -12.35
N HIS A 393 25.40 4.40 -13.50
CA HIS A 393 26.35 3.36 -13.89
C HIS A 393 27.31 3.95 -14.92
N GLN A 394 28.61 3.73 -14.69
CA GLN A 394 29.69 4.34 -15.44
C GLN A 394 30.96 3.51 -15.29
N ALA A 395 31.99 3.82 -16.08
CA ALA A 395 33.28 3.14 -16.00
C ALA A 395 33.85 3.14 -14.55
N PRO A 396 34.55 2.07 -14.15
CA PRO A 396 35.19 2.00 -12.85
C PRO A 396 36.30 3.07 -12.71
N LEU A 397 36.57 3.48 -11.47
CA LEU A 397 37.66 4.41 -11.14
C LEU A 397 39.04 3.79 -11.43
N GLU A 398 39.15 2.47 -11.24
CA GLU A 398 40.33 1.67 -11.56
C GLU A 398 39.88 0.39 -12.29
N GLY A 399 40.54 0.07 -13.40
CA GLY A 399 40.24 -1.11 -14.18
C GLY A 399 41.16 -1.24 -15.39
N THR A 400 41.04 -2.36 -16.09
CA THR A 400 41.70 -2.56 -17.38
C THR A 400 41.15 -1.61 -18.44
N GLU A 401 41.94 -1.32 -19.48
CA GLU A 401 41.49 -0.50 -20.61
C GLU A 401 40.21 -1.07 -21.26
N GLN A 402 40.09 -2.41 -21.31
CA GLN A 402 38.90 -3.07 -21.85
C GLN A 402 37.66 -2.91 -20.98
N GLU A 403 37.78 -2.93 -19.65
CA GLU A 403 36.65 -2.64 -18.75
C GLU A 403 36.17 -1.20 -18.97
N ILE A 404 37.10 -0.25 -18.93
CA ILE A 404 36.80 1.18 -19.03
C ILE A 404 36.22 1.54 -20.40
N GLU A 405 36.74 0.96 -21.48
CA GLU A 405 36.26 1.22 -22.84
C GLU A 405 34.92 0.51 -23.13
N ALA A 406 34.64 -0.64 -22.52
CA ALA A 406 33.35 -1.31 -22.70
C ALA A 406 32.20 -0.62 -21.94
N SER A 407 32.49 -0.01 -20.79
CA SER A 407 31.51 0.73 -20.00
C SER A 407 30.90 1.90 -20.76
N SER A 408 29.63 2.21 -20.47
CA SER A 408 28.93 3.37 -21.02
C SER A 408 28.15 4.07 -19.91
N LEU A 409 28.25 5.39 -19.81
CA LEU A 409 27.52 6.21 -18.86
C LEU A 409 26.02 6.07 -19.11
N HIS A 410 25.27 5.72 -18.07
CA HIS A 410 23.81 5.71 -18.11
C HIS A 410 23.22 5.82 -16.70
N LEU A 411 21.97 6.28 -16.65
CA LEU A 411 21.25 6.48 -15.39
C LEU A 411 20.01 5.61 -15.36
N HIS A 412 19.79 4.97 -14.22
CA HIS A 412 18.59 4.18 -13.95
C HIS A 412 17.66 4.94 -13.01
N PHE A 413 16.36 4.88 -13.26
CA PHE A 413 15.31 5.31 -12.33
C PHE A 413 14.34 4.16 -12.08
N TYR A 414 14.22 3.76 -10.81
CA TYR A 414 13.38 2.67 -10.33
C TYR A 414 12.26 3.18 -9.44
N PRO A 415 11.10 3.57 -10.02
CA PRO A 415 9.96 4.04 -9.25
C PRO A 415 9.00 2.90 -8.85
N PRO A 416 8.47 2.91 -7.61
CA PRO A 416 7.58 1.86 -7.15
C PRO A 416 6.12 2.08 -7.54
N LEU A 417 5.68 3.29 -7.90
CA LEU A 417 4.25 3.55 -8.16
C LEU A 417 3.79 2.91 -9.48
N LEU A 418 2.57 2.35 -9.48
CA LEU A 418 2.02 1.59 -10.60
C LEU A 418 0.74 2.21 -11.18
N ARG A 419 -0.28 2.50 -10.35
CA ARG A 419 -1.61 2.93 -10.83
C ARG A 419 -2.05 4.31 -10.41
N SER A 420 -1.59 4.78 -9.25
CA SER A 420 -1.92 6.07 -8.65
C SER A 420 -0.79 6.46 -7.70
N ALA A 421 -0.92 7.63 -7.06
CA ALA A 421 -0.01 8.12 -6.03
C ALA A 421 0.25 7.13 -4.87
N SER A 422 -0.63 6.15 -4.71
CA SER A 422 -0.72 5.32 -3.50
C SER A 422 -0.83 3.82 -3.77
N VAL A 423 -0.90 3.41 -5.05
CA VAL A 423 -0.77 2.01 -5.47
C VAL A 423 0.63 1.78 -6.02
N ARG A 424 1.44 1.02 -5.28
CA ARG A 424 2.79 0.62 -5.64
C ARG A 424 2.91 -0.84 -6.08
N LYS A 425 3.93 -1.12 -6.89
CA LYS A 425 4.46 -2.45 -7.17
C LYS A 425 5.25 -2.94 -5.95
N PHE A 426 5.13 -4.23 -5.69
CA PHE A 426 5.94 -4.95 -4.71
C PHE A 426 6.72 -6.04 -5.45
N LEU A 427 8.04 -6.04 -5.32
CA LEU A 427 8.89 -7.15 -5.77
C LEU A 427 9.04 -8.12 -4.59
N VAL A 428 8.14 -9.09 -4.51
CA VAL A 428 8.01 -10.04 -3.38
C VAL A 428 7.71 -11.43 -3.92
N GLY A 429 7.66 -12.47 -3.09
CA GLY A 429 7.11 -13.78 -3.47
C GLY A 429 7.78 -14.39 -4.70
N TYR A 430 7.15 -14.28 -5.89
CA TYR A 430 7.68 -14.81 -7.14
C TYR A 430 8.94 -14.06 -7.59
N GLU A 431 8.94 -12.73 -7.52
CA GLU A 431 10.07 -11.89 -7.94
C GLU A 431 11.32 -12.09 -7.08
N MET A 432 11.15 -12.50 -5.81
CA MET A 432 12.29 -12.83 -4.93
C MET A 432 12.80 -14.26 -5.08
N MET A 433 11.98 -15.18 -5.60
CA MET A 433 12.26 -16.63 -5.60
C MET A 433 12.36 -17.25 -6.99
N ALA A 434 12.05 -16.49 -8.06
CA ALA A 434 12.04 -16.97 -9.43
C ALA A 434 12.58 -15.91 -10.41
N GLU A 435 11.75 -14.99 -10.89
CA GLU A 435 12.13 -13.95 -11.85
C GLU A 435 11.23 -12.70 -11.72
N PRO A 436 11.68 -11.51 -12.12
CA PRO A 436 10.86 -10.31 -12.11
C PRO A 436 9.64 -10.41 -13.03
N GLN A 437 8.54 -9.82 -12.58
CA GLN A 437 7.29 -9.75 -13.32
C GLN A 437 6.74 -8.33 -13.32
N ARG A 438 6.15 -7.92 -14.46
CA ARG A 438 5.47 -6.64 -14.62
C ARG A 438 4.06 -6.77 -15.18
N ASP A 439 3.22 -5.81 -14.79
CA ASP A 439 1.80 -5.73 -15.20
C ASP A 439 1.58 -4.78 -16.39
N ILE A 440 2.36 -3.70 -16.48
CA ILE A 440 2.35 -2.73 -17.57
C ILE A 440 3.52 -3.02 -18.52
N THR A 441 3.34 -2.70 -19.81
CA THR A 441 4.43 -2.82 -20.81
C THR A 441 5.28 -1.55 -20.86
N PRO A 442 6.59 -1.63 -21.17
CA PRO A 442 7.45 -0.46 -21.33
C PRO A 442 6.90 0.52 -22.37
N GLU A 443 6.27 0.03 -23.44
CA GLU A 443 5.64 0.85 -24.47
C GLU A 443 4.47 1.67 -23.91
N GLN A 444 3.60 1.04 -23.11
CA GLN A 444 2.49 1.72 -22.44
C GLN A 444 2.97 2.72 -21.38
N ALA A 445 4.02 2.36 -20.64
CA ALA A 445 4.63 3.23 -19.64
C ALA A 445 5.23 4.48 -20.32
N ALA A 446 5.99 4.30 -21.40
CA ALA A 446 6.56 5.39 -22.18
C ALA A 446 5.49 6.29 -22.80
N GLU A 447 4.44 5.71 -23.38
CA GLU A 447 3.31 6.47 -23.93
C GLU A 447 2.68 7.40 -22.89
N LYS A 448 2.46 6.88 -21.68
CA LYS A 448 1.90 7.68 -20.58
C LYS A 448 2.86 8.78 -20.14
N LEU A 449 4.15 8.48 -19.95
CA LEU A 449 5.14 9.46 -19.50
C LEU A 449 5.39 10.56 -20.54
N ARG A 450 5.29 10.27 -21.85
CA ARG A 450 5.36 11.27 -22.93
C ARG A 450 4.26 12.34 -22.79
N GLN A 451 3.08 11.97 -22.31
CA GLN A 451 1.94 12.89 -22.12
C GLN A 451 2.09 13.78 -20.87
N CYS A 452 3.00 13.43 -19.95
CA CYS A 452 3.21 14.14 -18.68
C CYS A 452 4.28 15.25 -18.75
N GLY A 453 4.58 15.74 -19.96
CA GLY A 453 5.50 16.84 -20.22
C GLY A 453 5.00 18.22 -19.74
N GLY A 454 5.78 19.27 -19.98
CA GLY A 454 5.38 20.66 -19.73
C GLY A 454 5.50 21.10 -18.27
N ILE A 455 4.67 22.05 -17.84
CA ILE A 455 4.77 22.67 -16.50
C ILE A 455 4.49 21.65 -15.40
N LEU A 456 5.31 21.64 -14.35
CA LEU A 456 5.12 20.83 -13.14
C LEU A 456 3.76 21.12 -12.50
N TYR A 457 3.02 20.08 -12.11
CA TYR A 457 1.65 20.21 -11.62
C TYR A 457 1.52 21.20 -10.43
N ARG A 458 2.48 21.21 -9.50
CA ARG A 458 2.47 22.11 -8.33
C ARG A 458 2.54 23.59 -8.74
N ARG A 459 3.32 23.92 -9.77
CA ARG A 459 3.39 25.28 -10.31
C ARG A 459 2.07 25.70 -10.99
N LYS A 460 1.34 24.76 -11.61
CA LYS A 460 0.00 25.02 -12.14
C LYS A 460 -0.97 25.37 -11.02
N LEU A 461 -0.97 24.58 -9.94
CA LEU A 461 -1.81 24.83 -8.75
C LEU A 461 -1.52 26.18 -8.09
N GLU A 462 -0.26 26.63 -8.10
CA GLU A 462 0.12 27.95 -7.58
C GLU A 462 -0.38 29.10 -8.46
N ALA A 463 -0.27 28.95 -9.78
CA ALA A 463 -0.74 29.95 -10.74
C ALA A 463 -2.26 30.15 -10.65
N GLU A 464 -3.03 29.05 -10.62
CA GLU A 464 -4.50 29.08 -10.52
C GLU A 464 -4.98 29.80 -9.25
N THR A 465 -4.29 29.64 -8.11
CA THR A 465 -4.64 30.35 -6.87
C THR A 465 -4.25 31.82 -6.89
N LYS A 466 -3.14 32.19 -7.53
CA LYS A 466 -2.80 33.60 -7.71
C LYS A 466 -3.87 34.29 -8.56
N GLU A 467 -4.35 33.64 -9.62
CA GLU A 467 -5.42 34.16 -10.48
C GLU A 467 -6.75 34.29 -9.72
N GLN A 468 -7.16 33.26 -8.97
CA GLN A 468 -8.36 33.32 -8.10
C GLN A 468 -8.26 34.41 -7.02
N SER A 469 -7.07 34.61 -6.44
CA SER A 469 -6.84 35.66 -5.44
C SER A 469 -6.91 37.06 -6.05
N PHE A 470 -6.40 37.23 -7.27
CA PHE A 470 -6.45 38.49 -8.02
C PHE A 470 -7.87 38.81 -8.48
N GLU A 471 -8.64 37.81 -8.93
CA GLU A 471 -10.07 37.96 -9.23
C GLU A 471 -10.88 38.31 -7.99
N ALA A 472 -10.61 37.66 -6.85
CA ALA A 472 -11.26 37.98 -5.57
C ALA A 472 -10.95 39.41 -5.11
N GLU A 473 -9.69 39.86 -5.24
CA GLU A 473 -9.26 41.21 -4.90
C GLU A 473 -9.87 42.26 -5.85
N ASN A 474 -9.95 41.98 -7.16
CA ASN A 474 -10.62 42.84 -8.12
C ASN A 474 -12.15 42.90 -7.93
N LYS A 475 -12.78 41.80 -7.50
CA LYS A 475 -14.20 41.76 -7.14
C LYS A 475 -14.46 42.55 -5.86
N ALA A 476 -13.58 42.48 -4.88
CA ALA A 476 -13.63 43.31 -3.67
C ALA A 476 -13.46 44.81 -3.98
N ARG A 477 -12.55 45.16 -4.91
CA ARG A 477 -12.39 46.55 -5.40
C ARG A 477 -13.56 47.03 -6.26
N GLY A 478 -14.18 46.16 -7.06
CA GLY A 478 -15.35 46.48 -7.87
C GLY A 478 -16.63 46.74 -7.05
N VAL A 479 -16.75 46.12 -5.87
CA VAL A 479 -17.87 46.36 -4.94
C VAL A 479 -17.70 47.68 -4.17
N ALA A 480 -16.46 48.14 -3.94
CA ALA A 480 -16.19 49.39 -3.23
C ALA A 480 -16.52 50.68 -4.03
N VAL A 481 -16.76 50.59 -5.34
CA VAL A 481 -17.05 51.75 -6.20
C VAL A 481 -18.54 52.13 -6.23
N ASN A 482 -19.45 51.30 -5.68
CA ASN A 482 -20.90 51.50 -5.82
C ASN A 482 -21.71 51.67 -4.52
N GLN A 483 -21.08 52.08 -3.42
CA GLN A 483 -21.82 52.54 -2.23
C GLN A 483 -21.17 53.76 -1.58
N SER A 484 -21.54 54.93 -2.08
CA SER A 484 -21.33 56.20 -1.38
C SER A 484 -22.58 57.07 -1.44
N VAL A 485 -23.68 56.62 -0.81
CA VAL A 485 -24.78 57.51 -0.41
C VAL A 485 -25.37 57.07 0.93
N GLY A 486 -25.13 57.92 1.94
CA GLY A 486 -25.97 58.25 3.11
C GLY A 486 -26.74 57.16 3.86
N ILE A 487 -26.53 57.10 5.18
CA ILE A 487 -27.47 57.59 6.22
C ILE A 487 -26.89 57.34 7.62
N LYS A 488 -27.23 58.27 8.53
CA LYS A 488 -26.79 58.47 9.91
C LYS A 488 -27.34 57.43 10.91
N ASP A 489 -26.55 57.28 11.98
CA ASP A 489 -26.92 57.12 13.41
C ASP A 489 -27.95 56.07 13.85
N ALA A 490 -27.43 55.01 14.50
CA ALA A 490 -27.87 54.42 15.78
C ALA A 490 -26.85 53.32 16.11
N GLY A 491 -26.16 53.22 17.25
CA GLY A 491 -26.61 53.44 18.62
C GLY A 491 -26.88 52.09 19.29
N GLY A 492 -25.83 51.43 19.83
CA GLY A 492 -25.95 50.37 20.83
C GLY A 492 -25.72 48.93 20.35
N GLY A 493 -24.60 48.32 20.75
CA GLY A 493 -24.35 46.89 20.52
C GLY A 493 -22.94 46.38 20.81
N HIS A 494 -22.21 46.98 21.75
CA HIS A 494 -20.84 46.58 22.09
C HIS A 494 -20.76 46.01 23.51
N GLU A 495 -21.60 45.02 23.85
CA GLU A 495 -21.51 44.36 25.18
C GLU A 495 -21.98 42.89 25.23
N ILE A 496 -21.99 42.18 24.10
CA ILE A 496 -22.34 40.74 24.08
C ILE A 496 -21.19 39.87 23.52
N GLU A 497 -20.31 40.42 22.69
CA GLU A 497 -19.22 39.65 22.06
C GLU A 497 -17.96 39.49 22.95
N ALA A 498 -17.80 40.34 23.98
CA ALA A 498 -16.68 40.28 24.92
C ALA A 498 -16.89 39.26 26.06
N ARG A 499 -18.13 38.82 26.30
CA ARG A 499 -18.47 37.86 27.38
C ARG A 499 -18.36 36.41 26.95
N THR A 500 -18.55 36.12 25.66
CA THR A 500 -18.46 34.77 25.10
C THR A 500 -17.02 34.30 24.90
N LYS A 501 -16.09 35.21 24.55
CA LYS A 501 -14.65 34.91 24.44
C LYS A 501 -13.97 34.62 25.79
N LYS A 502 -14.52 35.14 26.89
CA LYS A 502 -13.97 34.94 28.26
C LYS A 502 -14.38 33.60 28.89
N TRP A 503 -15.42 32.93 28.39
CA TRP A 503 -15.83 31.59 28.85
C TRP A 503 -15.08 30.47 28.11
N VAL A 504 -14.82 30.64 26.81
CA VAL A 504 -14.08 29.66 26.00
C VAL A 504 -12.60 29.57 26.44
N LEU A 505 -11.95 30.70 26.70
CA LEU A 505 -10.56 30.74 27.21
C LEU A 505 -10.40 30.20 28.64
N LYS A 506 -11.49 30.08 29.42
CA LYS A 506 -11.44 29.51 30.79
C LYS A 506 -11.65 28.00 30.81
N MET A 507 -12.27 27.42 29.77
CA MET A 507 -12.41 25.97 29.61
C MET A 507 -11.12 25.32 29.08
N GLU A 508 -10.37 25.99 28.20
CA GLU A 508 -9.07 25.50 27.72
C GLU A 508 -7.99 25.48 28.81
N ALA A 509 -8.07 26.38 29.79
CA ALA A 509 -7.12 26.43 30.91
C ALA A 509 -7.36 25.34 31.99
N CYS A 510 -8.55 24.73 32.05
CA CYS A 510 -8.87 23.71 33.05
C CYS A 510 -8.56 22.28 32.58
N VAL A 511 -8.48 22.05 31.27
CA VAL A 511 -8.15 20.73 30.68
C VAL A 511 -6.64 20.48 30.64
N ASN A 512 -5.81 21.53 30.66
CA ASN A 512 -4.35 21.40 30.59
C ASN A 512 -3.63 21.18 31.94
N SER A 513 -4.36 21.08 33.06
CA SER A 513 -3.72 20.89 34.38
C SER A 513 -3.75 19.45 34.92
N THR A 514 -4.30 18.48 34.18
CA THR A 514 -4.35 17.06 34.63
C THR A 514 -3.60 16.10 33.70
N THR A 515 -2.94 16.61 32.66
CA THR A 515 -2.22 15.81 31.66
C THR A 515 -0.70 16.05 31.76
N SER A 516 -0.17 16.18 32.96
CA SER A 516 1.29 16.30 33.23
C SER A 516 1.92 14.97 33.67
N LEU A 517 1.34 13.84 33.27
CA LEU A 517 1.83 12.49 33.62
C LEU A 517 1.89 11.51 32.44
N PHE A 518 1.62 11.96 31.20
CA PHE A 518 1.90 11.16 30.02
C PHE A 518 3.12 11.75 29.30
N THR A 519 4.23 11.05 29.51
CA THR A 519 5.50 11.13 28.80
C THR A 519 5.37 11.45 27.31
N ALA A 520 6.25 12.32 26.83
CA ALA A 520 6.50 12.59 25.42
C ALA A 520 6.48 11.27 24.60
N SER A 521 5.50 11.13 23.72
CA SER A 521 5.36 9.95 22.88
C SER A 521 6.34 10.00 21.72
N SER A 522 7.17 8.97 21.62
CA SER A 522 7.85 8.58 20.38
C SER A 522 6.83 8.39 19.23
N PRO A 523 7.26 8.37 17.96
CA PRO A 523 6.38 8.16 16.80
C PRO A 523 5.66 6.80 16.75
N GLU A 524 5.80 5.95 17.76
CA GLU A 524 5.28 4.57 17.79
C GLU A 524 3.87 4.44 18.40
N GLY A 525 3.30 5.50 18.99
CA GLY A 525 1.99 5.46 19.66
C GLY A 525 0.79 5.83 18.78
N TYR A 526 -0.42 5.41 19.17
CA TYR A 526 -1.68 5.76 18.49
C TYR A 526 -1.84 7.26 18.23
N TRP A 527 -1.55 8.09 19.24
CA TRP A 527 -1.63 9.55 19.11
C TRP A 527 -0.53 10.13 18.20
N GLY A 528 0.64 9.48 18.13
CA GLY A 528 1.67 9.82 17.14
C GLY A 528 1.19 9.57 15.71
N GLN A 529 0.57 8.42 15.47
CA GLN A 529 -0.06 8.08 14.18
C GLN A 529 -1.20 9.06 13.85
N PHE A 530 -2.01 9.43 14.84
CA PHE A 530 -3.07 10.41 14.67
C PHE A 530 -2.54 11.80 14.31
N ASP A 531 -1.49 12.27 14.98
CA ASP A 531 -0.86 13.56 14.69
C ASP A 531 -0.23 13.57 13.30
N GLU A 532 0.41 12.46 12.91
CA GLU A 532 1.00 12.29 11.58
C GLU A 532 -0.08 12.32 10.48
N ILE A 533 -1.12 11.51 10.60
CA ILE A 533 -2.26 11.50 9.65
C ILE A 533 -2.97 12.85 9.64
N SER A 534 -3.10 13.50 10.80
CA SER A 534 -3.76 14.80 10.90
C SER A 534 -2.98 15.93 10.23
N LYS A 535 -1.65 15.83 10.14
CA LYS A 535 -0.81 16.80 9.41
C LYS A 535 -1.08 16.77 7.90
N TYR A 536 -1.28 15.59 7.33
CA TYR A 536 -1.39 15.41 5.87
C TYR A 536 -2.83 15.25 5.36
N ASN A 537 -3.78 14.83 6.21
CA ASN A 537 -5.17 14.57 5.85
C ASN A 537 -6.15 15.56 6.49
N VAL A 538 -5.88 16.87 6.39
CA VAL A 538 -6.72 17.93 6.98
C VAL A 538 -8.15 17.99 6.41
N HIS A 539 -8.36 17.46 5.19
CA HIS A 539 -9.67 17.39 4.54
C HIS A 539 -10.59 16.32 5.14
N LEU A 540 -10.02 15.31 5.80
CA LEU A 540 -10.81 14.30 6.51
C LEU A 540 -11.39 14.92 7.79
N SER A 541 -12.58 14.49 8.17
CA SER A 541 -13.14 14.80 9.47
C SER A 541 -12.26 14.27 10.61
N TYR A 542 -12.44 14.83 11.80
CA TYR A 542 -11.71 14.38 12.99
C TYR A 542 -11.89 12.87 13.26
N PHE A 543 -13.11 12.35 13.06
CA PHE A 543 -13.42 10.93 13.25
C PHE A 543 -12.77 10.03 12.19
N GLU A 544 -12.71 10.47 10.94
CA GLU A 544 -12.01 9.74 9.88
C GLU A 544 -10.51 9.66 10.16
N ARG A 545 -9.91 10.72 10.72
CA ARG A 545 -8.51 10.71 11.14
C ARG A 545 -8.25 9.77 12.31
N LEU A 546 -9.14 9.75 13.31
CA LEU A 546 -9.06 8.80 14.43
C LEU A 546 -9.18 7.35 13.96
N TRP A 547 -10.05 7.12 12.98
CA TRP A 547 -10.24 5.81 12.35
C TRP A 547 -9.00 5.37 11.57
N ALA A 548 -8.47 6.23 10.69
CA ALA A 548 -7.26 5.94 9.94
C ALA A 548 -6.05 5.69 10.87
N ALA A 549 -5.92 6.48 11.95
CA ALA A 549 -4.90 6.28 12.96
C ALA A 549 -5.01 4.93 13.68
N TRP A 550 -6.22 4.41 13.88
CA TRP A 550 -6.43 3.10 14.51
C TRP A 550 -5.87 1.98 13.64
N TYR A 551 -6.20 1.98 12.35
CA TYR A 551 -5.69 0.97 11.43
C TYR A 551 -4.17 1.08 11.22
N ALA A 552 -3.64 2.31 11.14
CA ALA A 552 -2.20 2.55 11.04
C ALA A 552 -1.44 2.09 12.30
N TYR A 553 -1.95 2.42 13.49
CA TYR A 553 -1.36 2.00 14.77
C TYR A 553 -1.34 0.49 14.95
N MET A 554 -2.43 -0.19 14.59
CA MET A 554 -2.54 -1.64 14.73
C MET A 554 -1.67 -2.39 13.71
N ASN A 555 -1.35 -1.76 12.56
CA ASN A 555 -0.52 -2.30 11.48
C ASN A 555 -0.92 -3.72 11.03
N ASN A 556 -2.20 -4.07 11.22
CA ASN A 556 -2.81 -5.35 10.88
C ASN A 556 -4.33 -5.20 10.89
N ASP A 557 -4.95 -5.21 9.72
CA ASP A 557 -6.38 -4.93 9.56
C ASP A 557 -7.29 -5.96 10.23
N VAL A 558 -6.85 -7.22 10.32
CA VAL A 558 -7.58 -8.30 11.01
C VAL A 558 -7.66 -8.00 12.50
N LEU A 559 -6.53 -7.65 13.11
CA LEU A 559 -6.48 -7.29 14.54
C LEU A 559 -7.24 -5.98 14.79
N ALA A 560 -7.03 -4.97 13.93
CA ALA A 560 -7.72 -3.69 14.05
C ALA A 560 -9.24 -3.84 14.03
N THR A 561 -9.75 -4.61 13.07
CA THR A 561 -11.19 -4.83 12.90
C THR A 561 -11.76 -5.75 13.96
N GLY A 562 -11.07 -6.85 14.28
CA GLY A 562 -11.54 -7.85 15.25
C GLY A 562 -11.67 -7.25 16.66
N ILE A 563 -10.64 -6.52 17.11
CA ILE A 563 -10.66 -5.85 18.42
C ILE A 563 -11.74 -4.76 18.46
N LEU A 564 -11.83 -3.93 17.41
CA LEU A 564 -12.81 -2.85 17.37
C LEU A 564 -14.25 -3.38 17.33
N SER A 565 -14.52 -4.41 16.52
CA SER A 565 -15.85 -5.04 16.40
C SER A 565 -16.31 -5.65 17.71
N PHE A 566 -15.48 -6.49 18.33
CA PHE A 566 -15.83 -7.17 19.58
C PHE A 566 -15.97 -6.16 20.72
N THR A 567 -15.06 -5.19 20.83
CA THR A 567 -15.14 -4.15 21.86
C THR A 567 -16.39 -3.29 21.70
N MET A 568 -16.74 -2.91 20.46
CA MET A 568 -17.97 -2.17 20.16
C MET A 568 -19.19 -2.99 20.58
N HIS A 569 -19.25 -4.27 20.23
CA HIS A 569 -20.34 -5.17 20.60
C HIS A 569 -20.56 -5.21 22.12
N GLU A 570 -19.52 -5.57 22.88
CA GLU A 570 -19.59 -5.71 24.33
C GLU A 570 -20.00 -4.41 25.02
N ILE A 571 -19.38 -3.29 24.62
CA ILE A 571 -19.71 -1.98 25.20
C ILE A 571 -21.17 -1.64 24.92
N VAL A 572 -21.62 -1.80 23.68
CA VAL A 572 -22.99 -1.45 23.28
C VAL A 572 -24.01 -2.32 23.98
N TYR A 573 -23.82 -3.63 24.01
CA TYR A 573 -24.76 -4.58 24.61
C TYR A 573 -24.95 -4.33 26.11
N PHE A 574 -23.85 -4.30 26.87
CA PHE A 574 -23.92 -4.12 28.31
C PHE A 574 -24.31 -2.69 28.69
N ALA A 575 -23.78 -1.66 28.01
CA ALA A 575 -24.16 -0.28 28.31
C ALA A 575 -25.63 -0.01 28.00
N ARG A 576 -26.18 -0.58 26.92
CA ARG A 576 -27.61 -0.44 26.59
C ARG A 576 -28.52 -1.18 27.57
N SER A 577 -28.03 -2.23 28.23
CA SER A 577 -28.76 -2.95 29.27
C SER A 577 -28.84 -2.20 30.61
N VAL A 578 -27.86 -1.34 30.93
CA VAL A 578 -27.76 -0.64 32.22
C VAL A 578 -28.97 0.25 32.54
N PRO A 579 -29.51 1.09 31.62
CA PRO A 579 -30.70 1.90 31.89
C PRO A 579 -31.89 1.07 32.40
N TRP A 580 -32.13 -0.10 31.80
CA TRP A 580 -33.23 -0.98 32.18
C TRP A 580 -33.02 -1.58 33.57
N ILE A 581 -31.77 -1.95 33.90
CA ILE A 581 -31.39 -2.41 35.24
C ILE A 581 -31.63 -1.30 36.27
N ILE A 582 -31.23 -0.06 35.98
CA ILE A 582 -31.45 1.09 36.87
C ILE A 582 -32.95 1.32 37.09
N MET A 583 -33.76 1.22 36.03
CA MET A 583 -35.22 1.38 36.13
C MET A 583 -35.86 0.35 37.05
N ASP A 584 -35.33 -0.88 37.11
CA ASP A 584 -35.84 -1.93 38.01
C ASP A 584 -35.70 -1.55 39.51
N TYR A 585 -34.84 -0.59 39.84
CA TYR A 585 -34.66 -0.07 41.22
C TYR A 585 -35.39 1.25 41.50
N ILE A 586 -36.14 1.80 40.54
CA ILE A 586 -36.86 3.07 40.69
C ILE A 586 -38.37 2.78 40.79
N PRO A 587 -38.98 2.76 41.99
CA PRO A 587 -40.38 2.37 42.16
C PRO A 587 -41.38 3.21 41.34
N ALA A 588 -41.06 4.48 41.09
CA ALA A 588 -41.90 5.39 40.31
C ALA A 588 -42.06 4.96 38.83
N LEU A 589 -41.16 4.12 38.33
CA LEU A 589 -41.16 3.62 36.95
C LEU A 589 -41.83 2.25 36.81
N ASN A 590 -42.16 1.56 37.91
CA ASN A 590 -42.83 0.25 37.89
C ASN A 590 -44.20 0.28 37.19
N LYS A 591 -44.86 1.45 37.12
CA LYS A 591 -46.09 1.65 36.35
C LYS A 591 -45.95 1.38 34.85
N TYR A 592 -44.72 1.43 34.34
CA TYR A 592 -44.37 1.15 32.94
C TYR A 592 -43.86 -0.28 32.74
N LYS A 593 -43.72 -1.09 33.81
CA LYS A 593 -43.31 -2.49 33.69
C LYS A 593 -44.50 -3.32 33.20
N ILE A 594 -44.30 -4.13 32.15
CA ILE A 594 -45.37 -4.92 31.53
C ILE A 594 -45.86 -6.01 32.49
N GLN A 595 -44.93 -6.83 33.01
CA GLN A 595 -45.21 -7.85 34.03
C GLN A 595 -44.73 -7.39 35.41
N ALA A 596 -45.42 -6.42 36.02
CA ALA A 596 -45.03 -5.80 37.30
C ALA A 596 -44.85 -6.76 38.49
N SER A 597 -45.41 -7.98 38.43
CA SER A 597 -45.25 -9.00 39.46
C SER A 597 -43.94 -9.81 39.34
N LYS A 598 -43.19 -9.65 38.25
CA LYS A 598 -41.97 -10.42 37.94
C LYS A 598 -40.79 -9.48 37.69
N MET A 599 -40.16 -9.03 38.78
CA MET A 599 -38.94 -8.22 38.72
C MET A 599 -37.70 -9.13 38.79
N PRO A 600 -36.68 -8.93 37.92
CA PRO A 600 -35.47 -9.74 37.96
C PRO A 600 -34.65 -9.44 39.22
N THR A 601 -34.20 -10.48 39.90
CA THR A 601 -33.31 -10.35 41.06
C THR A 601 -31.87 -10.08 40.64
N LEU A 602 -31.06 -9.47 41.52
CA LEU A 602 -29.61 -9.29 41.28
C LEU A 602 -28.91 -10.61 40.94
N LYS A 603 -29.33 -11.71 41.58
CA LYS A 603 -28.76 -13.03 41.33
C LYS A 603 -29.05 -13.50 39.91
N GLU A 604 -30.29 -13.33 39.44
CA GLU A 604 -30.68 -13.69 38.08
C GLU A 604 -29.96 -12.84 37.04
N GLN A 605 -29.86 -11.52 37.27
CA GLN A 605 -29.10 -10.64 36.38
C GLN A 605 -27.62 -11.04 36.32
N TRP A 606 -26.98 -11.35 37.45
CA TRP A 606 -25.60 -11.82 37.46
C TRP A 606 -25.40 -13.18 36.79
N THR A 607 -26.33 -14.12 36.98
CA THR A 607 -26.29 -15.42 36.31
C THR A 607 -26.46 -15.26 34.80
N CYS A 608 -27.39 -14.40 34.38
CA CYS A 608 -27.60 -14.04 32.97
C CYS A 608 -26.33 -13.41 32.38
N ALA A 609 -25.79 -12.37 33.01
CA ALA A 609 -24.57 -11.67 32.56
C ALA A 609 -23.40 -12.63 32.33
N LYS A 610 -23.16 -13.55 33.28
CA LYS A 610 -22.06 -14.51 33.18
C LYS A 610 -22.22 -15.46 32.00
N LEU A 611 -23.43 -15.95 31.75
CA LEU A 611 -23.66 -16.88 30.64
C LEU A 611 -23.60 -16.15 29.29
N VAL A 612 -24.19 -14.97 29.19
CA VAL A 612 -24.13 -14.12 28.00
C VAL A 612 -22.68 -13.79 27.66
N LEU A 613 -21.90 -13.29 28.63
CA LEU A 613 -20.48 -13.01 28.45
C LEU A 613 -19.69 -14.26 28.03
N LEU A 614 -19.97 -15.41 28.65
CA LEU A 614 -19.33 -16.66 28.25
C LEU A 614 -19.66 -17.01 26.80
N THR A 615 -20.91 -16.87 26.37
CA THR A 615 -21.32 -17.15 24.99
C THR A 615 -20.72 -16.17 24.01
N HIS A 616 -20.64 -14.87 24.34
CA HIS A 616 -19.99 -13.87 23.50
C HIS A 616 -18.51 -14.21 23.27
N PHE A 617 -17.77 -14.59 24.32
CA PHE A 617 -16.37 -14.97 24.19
C PHE A 617 -16.14 -16.33 23.50
N MET A 618 -17.03 -17.31 23.70
CA MET A 618 -16.83 -18.67 23.19
C MET A 618 -17.42 -18.88 21.79
N VAL A 619 -18.43 -18.11 21.41
CA VAL A 619 -19.20 -18.30 20.16
C VAL A 619 -19.04 -17.09 19.25
N GLU A 620 -19.31 -15.88 19.73
CA GLU A 620 -19.33 -14.69 18.88
C GLU A 620 -17.93 -14.18 18.56
N LEU A 621 -17.02 -14.17 19.53
CA LEU A 621 -15.64 -13.72 19.33
C LEU A 621 -14.95 -14.48 18.19
N PRO A 622 -14.98 -15.82 18.10
CA PRO A 622 -14.47 -16.53 16.93
C PRO A 622 -15.11 -16.09 15.60
N VAL A 623 -16.43 -15.86 15.58
CA VAL A 623 -17.16 -15.44 14.36
C VAL A 623 -16.76 -14.01 13.97
N ILE A 624 -16.65 -13.10 14.93
CA ILE A 624 -16.19 -11.73 14.74
C ILE A 624 -14.73 -11.70 14.26
N TRP A 625 -13.87 -12.57 14.78
CA TRP A 625 -12.48 -12.64 14.33
C TRP A 625 -12.35 -13.13 12.88
N LEU A 626 -13.22 -14.06 12.49
CA LEU A 626 -13.33 -14.55 11.11
C LEU A 626 -14.09 -13.60 10.18
N PHE A 627 -14.80 -12.62 10.74
CA PHE A 627 -15.56 -11.64 9.95
C PHE A 627 -14.64 -10.79 9.08
N HIS A 628 -13.48 -10.34 9.57
CA HIS A 628 -12.64 -9.45 8.77
C HIS A 628 -12.11 -10.10 7.47
N PRO A 629 -11.52 -11.32 7.48
CA PRO A 629 -11.16 -12.01 6.24
C PRO A 629 -12.35 -12.21 5.28
N MET A 630 -13.53 -12.49 5.81
CA MET A 630 -14.76 -12.64 5.02
C MET A 630 -15.23 -11.30 4.45
N ALA A 631 -15.21 -10.23 5.25
CA ALA A 631 -15.53 -8.87 4.85
C ALA A 631 -14.60 -8.40 3.72
N GLN A 632 -13.30 -8.68 3.84
CA GLN A 632 -12.33 -8.42 2.78
C GLN A 632 -12.61 -9.25 1.52
N PHE A 633 -12.92 -10.54 1.66
CA PHE A 633 -13.24 -11.42 0.53
C PHE A 633 -14.44 -10.91 -0.29
N PHE A 634 -15.47 -10.40 0.38
CA PHE A 634 -16.67 -9.85 -0.26
C PHE A 634 -16.57 -8.36 -0.60
N GLY A 635 -15.48 -7.68 -0.23
CA GLY A 635 -15.21 -6.30 -0.63
C GLY A 635 -15.84 -5.22 0.25
N ILE A 636 -16.08 -5.50 1.54
CA ILE A 636 -16.48 -4.48 2.51
C ILE A 636 -15.30 -3.51 2.72
N GLN A 637 -15.57 -2.22 2.56
CA GLN A 637 -14.57 -1.16 2.67
C GLN A 637 -14.30 -0.80 4.13
N THR A 638 -13.05 -0.57 4.49
CA THR A 638 -12.62 -0.10 5.82
C THR A 638 -11.90 1.25 5.78
N SER A 639 -11.59 1.77 4.59
CA SER A 639 -10.91 3.05 4.38
C SER A 639 -11.84 4.25 4.49
N VAL A 640 -11.27 5.35 4.95
CA VAL A 640 -11.87 6.68 4.85
C VAL A 640 -11.75 7.22 3.42
N PRO A 641 -12.65 8.13 2.97
CA PRO A 641 -13.72 8.78 3.72
C PRO A 641 -14.92 7.86 4.01
N PHE A 642 -15.68 8.20 5.05
CA PHE A 642 -16.90 7.48 5.38
C PHE A 642 -18.00 7.68 4.32
N PRO A 643 -18.88 6.69 4.14
CA PRO A 643 -20.02 6.82 3.24
C PRO A 643 -20.94 7.95 3.69
N ASP A 644 -21.67 8.54 2.73
CA ASP A 644 -22.67 9.54 3.05
C ASP A 644 -23.83 8.93 3.88
N TRP A 645 -24.43 9.76 4.72
CA TRP A 645 -25.49 9.33 5.64
C TRP A 645 -26.71 8.75 4.93
N PHE A 646 -27.02 9.21 3.71
CA PHE A 646 -28.14 8.69 2.95
C PHE A 646 -27.85 7.26 2.47
N THR A 647 -26.63 7.02 1.98
CA THR A 647 -26.15 5.68 1.62
C THR A 647 -26.22 4.70 2.77
N MET A 648 -25.72 5.11 3.94
CA MET A 648 -25.84 4.28 5.14
C MET A 648 -27.31 4.02 5.50
N ALA A 649 -28.16 5.05 5.51
CA ALA A 649 -29.54 4.95 5.95
C ALA A 649 -30.37 3.98 5.09
N TYR A 650 -30.30 4.07 3.76
CA TYR A 650 -31.09 3.18 2.92
C TYR A 650 -30.57 1.73 2.97
N GLN A 651 -29.25 1.51 3.06
CA GLN A 651 -28.67 0.17 3.20
C GLN A 651 -29.13 -0.48 4.50
N ILE A 652 -29.06 0.26 5.61
CA ILE A 652 -29.52 -0.18 6.93
C ILE A 652 -31.03 -0.51 6.91
N ALA A 653 -31.84 0.32 6.26
CA ALA A 653 -33.28 0.06 6.14
C ALA A 653 -33.57 -1.27 5.40
N ILE A 654 -32.81 -1.57 4.35
CA ILE A 654 -32.90 -2.86 3.64
C ILE A 654 -32.48 -4.01 4.55
N PHE A 655 -31.39 -3.85 5.30
CA PHE A 655 -30.91 -4.89 6.23
C PHE A 655 -31.93 -5.19 7.33
N PHE A 656 -32.60 -4.16 7.87
CA PHE A 656 -33.71 -4.34 8.80
C PHE A 656 -34.83 -5.22 8.21
N VAL A 657 -35.24 -4.98 6.96
CA VAL A 657 -36.31 -5.76 6.32
C VAL A 657 -35.89 -7.21 6.07
N CYS A 658 -34.67 -7.41 5.58
CA CYS A 658 -34.15 -8.75 5.27
C CYS A 658 -33.89 -9.57 6.53
N GLU A 659 -33.27 -8.98 7.56
CA GLU A 659 -33.02 -9.65 8.83
C GLU A 659 -34.32 -9.95 9.57
N ASP A 660 -35.31 -9.06 9.56
CA ASP A 660 -36.60 -9.32 10.21
C ASP A 660 -37.32 -10.52 9.57
N ALA A 661 -37.22 -10.68 8.25
CA ALA A 661 -37.71 -11.86 7.56
C ALA A 661 -36.96 -13.13 7.99
N TRP A 662 -35.62 -13.10 8.00
CA TRP A 662 -34.81 -14.23 8.48
C TRP A 662 -35.14 -14.61 9.91
N HIS A 663 -35.20 -13.62 10.79
CA HIS A 663 -35.51 -13.79 12.20
C HIS A 663 -36.88 -14.42 12.37
N TYR A 664 -37.93 -13.87 11.75
CA TYR A 664 -39.29 -14.42 11.87
C TYR A 664 -39.35 -15.90 11.52
N TRP A 665 -38.76 -16.31 10.38
CA TRP A 665 -38.82 -17.70 9.93
C TRP A 665 -37.98 -18.64 10.79
N THR A 666 -36.75 -18.23 11.14
CA THR A 666 -35.85 -19.03 11.97
C THR A 666 -36.36 -19.15 13.40
N HIS A 667 -36.83 -18.05 13.99
CA HIS A 667 -37.45 -18.01 15.31
C HIS A 667 -38.69 -18.89 15.36
N ARG A 668 -39.61 -18.76 14.39
CA ARG A 668 -40.79 -19.64 14.30
C ARG A 668 -40.41 -21.11 14.13
N ALA A 669 -39.38 -21.42 13.33
CA ALA A 669 -38.89 -22.78 13.18
C ALA A 669 -38.30 -23.32 14.50
N MET A 670 -37.63 -22.47 15.28
CA MET A 670 -37.07 -22.83 16.60
C MET A 670 -38.16 -23.15 17.64
N HIS A 671 -39.41 -22.75 17.43
CA HIS A 671 -40.57 -23.21 18.21
C HIS A 671 -41.10 -24.59 17.82
N TRP A 672 -40.51 -25.25 16.82
CA TRP A 672 -40.85 -26.63 16.48
C TRP A 672 -40.25 -27.60 17.50
N GLY A 673 -41.08 -28.53 18.02
CA GLY A 673 -40.82 -29.34 19.22
C GLY A 673 -39.37 -29.74 19.52
N PRO A 674 -38.64 -30.42 18.60
CA PRO A 674 -37.25 -30.79 18.83
C PRO A 674 -36.27 -29.61 18.95
N LEU A 675 -36.45 -28.57 18.13
CA LEU A 675 -35.62 -27.36 18.16
C LEU A 675 -35.95 -26.53 19.41
N TYR A 676 -37.23 -26.46 19.80
CA TYR A 676 -37.61 -25.76 21.03
C TYR A 676 -36.91 -26.37 22.23
N LYS A 677 -37.03 -27.69 22.41
CA LYS A 677 -36.49 -28.39 23.57
C LYS A 677 -34.97 -28.25 23.72
N ASN A 678 -34.23 -28.26 22.60
CA ASN A 678 -32.77 -28.37 22.61
C ASN A 678 -32.03 -27.05 22.33
N ILE A 679 -32.68 -26.08 21.68
CA ILE A 679 -32.06 -24.83 21.21
C ILE A 679 -32.75 -23.64 21.88
N HIS A 680 -34.06 -23.51 21.72
CA HIS A 680 -34.78 -22.26 22.04
C HIS A 680 -35.32 -22.17 23.47
N LYS A 681 -35.39 -23.29 24.20
CA LYS A 681 -35.91 -23.32 25.57
C LYS A 681 -35.13 -22.41 26.54
N ILE A 682 -33.83 -22.21 26.29
CA ILE A 682 -32.98 -21.34 27.11
C ILE A 682 -33.40 -19.87 26.97
N HIS A 683 -33.68 -19.43 25.74
CA HIS A 683 -34.21 -18.09 25.47
C HIS A 683 -35.50 -17.82 26.24
N HIS A 684 -36.39 -18.81 26.29
CA HIS A 684 -37.67 -18.77 27.02
C HIS A 684 -37.56 -19.05 28.52
N GLN A 685 -36.37 -19.09 29.10
CA GLN A 685 -36.21 -19.33 30.54
C GLN A 685 -36.92 -18.26 31.39
N TYR A 686 -36.93 -17.01 30.91
CA TYR A 686 -37.57 -15.89 31.58
C TYR A 686 -38.89 -15.52 30.90
N SER A 687 -40.00 -16.02 31.45
CA SER A 687 -41.35 -15.66 30.96
C SER A 687 -41.67 -14.15 31.04
N ALA A 688 -40.88 -13.38 31.80
CA ALA A 688 -40.83 -11.92 31.78
C ALA A 688 -39.39 -11.53 31.45
N PRO A 689 -39.08 -11.18 30.19
CA PRO A 689 -37.73 -10.84 29.79
C PRO A 689 -37.29 -9.51 30.41
N PHE A 690 -35.98 -9.34 30.49
CA PHE A 690 -35.31 -8.08 30.86
C PHE A 690 -34.16 -7.84 29.89
N GLY A 691 -33.73 -6.60 29.69
CA GLY A 691 -32.85 -6.23 28.55
C GLY A 691 -31.58 -7.07 28.42
N LEU A 692 -30.96 -7.44 29.54
CA LEU A 692 -29.76 -8.29 29.56
C LEU A 692 -29.99 -9.73 29.09
N ALA A 693 -31.24 -10.20 29.09
CA ALA A 693 -31.63 -11.52 28.62
C ALA A 693 -31.86 -11.58 27.09
N ALA A 694 -31.66 -10.49 26.35
CA ALA A 694 -31.87 -10.43 24.90
C ALA A 694 -31.06 -11.48 24.13
N GLU A 695 -29.81 -11.71 24.54
CA GLU A 695 -28.91 -12.73 23.96
C GLU A 695 -28.68 -13.92 24.89
N TYR A 696 -29.53 -14.08 25.92
CA TYR A 696 -29.50 -15.25 26.80
C TYR A 696 -30.12 -16.46 26.09
N ALA A 697 -29.34 -17.12 25.24
CA ALA A 697 -29.81 -18.22 24.39
C ALA A 697 -28.79 -19.37 24.31
N SER A 698 -29.16 -20.45 23.63
CA SER A 698 -28.21 -21.54 23.36
C SER A 698 -27.13 -21.09 22.35
N PRO A 699 -25.92 -21.68 22.37
CA PRO A 699 -24.87 -21.37 21.39
C PRO A 699 -25.33 -21.47 19.93
N ILE A 700 -26.17 -22.46 19.61
CA ILE A 700 -26.69 -22.66 18.25
C ILE A 700 -27.64 -21.54 17.86
N GLU A 701 -28.51 -21.13 18.77
CA GLU A 701 -29.44 -20.02 18.53
C GLU A 701 -28.68 -18.71 18.30
N VAL A 702 -27.69 -18.41 19.14
CA VAL A 702 -26.82 -17.23 18.97
C VAL A 702 -26.14 -17.25 17.59
N MET A 703 -25.64 -18.40 17.14
CA MET A 703 -25.07 -18.53 15.79
C MET A 703 -26.10 -18.29 14.69
N VAL A 704 -27.29 -18.88 14.78
CA VAL A 704 -28.35 -18.76 13.74
C VAL A 704 -28.83 -17.31 13.62
N LEU A 705 -29.02 -16.62 14.74
CA LEU A 705 -29.42 -15.23 14.77
C LEU A 705 -28.27 -14.32 14.28
N GLY A 706 -27.04 -14.55 14.73
CA GLY A 706 -25.85 -13.83 14.29
C GLY A 706 -25.59 -13.94 12.78
N ILE A 707 -25.79 -15.14 12.19
CA ILE A 707 -25.72 -15.33 10.73
C ILE A 707 -26.71 -14.43 10.02
N GLY A 708 -27.95 -14.32 10.52
CA GLY A 708 -28.98 -13.44 9.96
C GLY A 708 -28.53 -11.98 9.89
N THR A 709 -27.89 -11.49 10.95
CA THR A 709 -27.39 -10.10 11.03
C THR A 709 -26.29 -9.81 10.00
N VAL A 710 -25.49 -10.81 9.64
CA VAL A 710 -24.27 -10.62 8.82
C VAL A 710 -24.48 -11.02 7.36
N ILE A 711 -25.31 -12.01 7.07
CA ILE A 711 -25.45 -12.59 5.72
C ILE A 711 -26.02 -11.60 4.69
N PHE A 712 -26.98 -10.75 5.07
CA PHE A 712 -27.59 -9.81 4.12
C PHE A 712 -26.67 -8.64 3.76
N PRO A 713 -25.94 -8.02 4.70
CA PRO A 713 -24.86 -7.10 4.35
C PRO A 713 -23.80 -7.73 3.43
N ILE A 714 -23.45 -9.00 3.65
CA ILE A 714 -22.51 -9.73 2.78
C ILE A 714 -23.09 -9.93 1.38
N ILE A 715 -24.33 -10.39 1.26
CA ILE A 715 -25.00 -10.55 -0.04
C ILE A 715 -25.09 -9.19 -0.75
N TRP A 716 -25.39 -8.13 -0.01
CA TRP A 716 -25.48 -6.78 -0.54
C TRP A 716 -24.16 -6.32 -1.16
N VAL A 717 -23.04 -6.45 -0.44
CA VAL A 717 -21.73 -6.06 -0.98
C VAL A 717 -21.29 -7.00 -2.11
N ALA A 718 -21.62 -8.29 -2.04
CA ALA A 718 -21.33 -9.23 -3.12
C ALA A 718 -22.03 -8.87 -4.44
N ILE A 719 -23.23 -8.28 -4.37
CA ILE A 719 -24.01 -7.84 -5.54
C ILE A 719 -23.59 -6.44 -6.00
N THR A 720 -23.45 -5.50 -5.06
CA THR A 720 -23.32 -4.06 -5.37
C THR A 720 -21.88 -3.57 -5.39
N GLY A 721 -20.96 -4.28 -4.73
CA GLY A 721 -19.59 -3.82 -4.48
C GLY A 721 -19.50 -2.58 -3.58
N ASN A 722 -20.60 -2.18 -2.92
CA ASN A 722 -20.69 -0.93 -2.16
C ASN A 722 -21.28 -1.18 -0.76
N LEU A 723 -20.39 -1.37 0.22
CA LEU A 723 -20.70 -1.40 1.64
C LEU A 723 -19.45 -1.02 2.43
N HIS A 724 -19.58 -0.06 3.34
CA HIS A 724 -18.52 0.31 4.27
C HIS A 724 -18.74 -0.34 5.64
N ILE A 725 -17.66 -0.72 6.32
CA ILE A 725 -17.73 -1.37 7.63
C ILE A 725 -18.37 -0.49 8.71
N LEU A 726 -18.28 0.84 8.56
CA LEU A 726 -19.00 1.78 9.44
C LEU A 726 -20.53 1.62 9.32
N THR A 727 -21.04 1.39 8.10
CA THR A 727 -22.46 1.06 7.88
C THR A 727 -22.81 -0.23 8.58
N MET A 728 -21.92 -1.23 8.50
CA MET A 728 -22.09 -2.51 9.19
C MET A 728 -22.11 -2.35 10.72
N TYR A 729 -21.22 -1.55 11.29
CA TYR A 729 -21.23 -1.26 12.73
C TYR A 729 -22.48 -0.51 13.16
N THR A 730 -22.91 0.48 12.38
CA THR A 730 -24.14 1.23 12.69
C THR A 730 -25.37 0.32 12.60
N TRP A 731 -25.43 -0.56 11.60
CA TRP A 731 -26.44 -1.61 11.49
C TRP A 731 -26.46 -2.52 12.72
N ILE A 732 -25.32 -3.09 13.12
CA ILE A 732 -25.22 -3.96 14.30
C ILE A 732 -25.65 -3.22 15.57
N VAL A 733 -25.20 -1.97 15.78
CA VAL A 733 -25.59 -1.16 16.94
C VAL A 733 -27.11 -0.97 16.99
N LEU A 734 -27.74 -0.59 15.88
CA LEU A 734 -29.19 -0.41 15.81
C LEU A 734 -29.93 -1.73 16.05
N ARG A 735 -29.40 -2.84 15.56
CA ARG A 735 -29.95 -4.18 15.78
C ARG A 735 -29.88 -4.61 17.24
N LEU A 736 -28.76 -4.35 17.93
CA LEU A 736 -28.58 -4.61 19.36
C LEU A 736 -29.53 -3.76 20.20
N PHE A 737 -29.65 -2.47 19.86
CA PHE A 737 -30.61 -1.57 20.52
C PHE A 737 -32.03 -2.12 20.40
N GLN A 738 -32.44 -2.54 19.20
CA GLN A 738 -33.75 -3.14 18.99
C GLN A 738 -33.95 -4.41 19.82
N ALA A 739 -32.98 -5.33 19.81
CA ALA A 739 -33.07 -6.59 20.56
C ALA A 739 -33.25 -6.34 22.07
N ILE A 740 -32.41 -5.49 22.66
CA ILE A 740 -32.42 -5.19 24.08
C ILE A 740 -33.69 -4.45 24.48
N ASP A 741 -34.13 -3.50 23.66
CA ASP A 741 -35.36 -2.74 23.92
C ASP A 741 -36.59 -3.65 23.85
N ALA A 742 -36.66 -4.58 22.89
CA ALA A 742 -37.73 -5.56 22.80
C ALA A 742 -37.76 -6.54 23.99
N HIS A 743 -36.62 -6.78 24.64
CA HIS A 743 -36.54 -7.62 25.84
C HIS A 743 -36.60 -6.82 27.15
N SER A 744 -36.68 -5.50 27.11
CA SER A 744 -36.57 -4.65 28.31
C SER A 744 -37.65 -4.95 29.38
N GLY A 745 -38.82 -5.41 28.96
CA GLY A 745 -39.99 -5.61 29.81
C GLY A 745 -40.65 -4.29 30.25
N TYR A 746 -40.32 -3.18 29.59
CA TYR A 746 -40.85 -1.84 29.86
C TYR A 746 -41.59 -1.28 28.66
N GLU A 747 -42.76 -0.69 28.92
CA GLU A 747 -43.55 0.02 27.94
C GLU A 747 -43.65 1.51 28.31
N LEU A 748 -42.86 2.33 27.63
CA LEU A 748 -42.73 3.76 27.90
C LEU A 748 -43.59 4.59 26.92
N PRO A 749 -44.08 5.78 27.33
CA PRO A 749 -44.87 6.64 26.44
C PRO A 749 -44.18 7.05 25.13
N TRP A 750 -42.85 6.95 25.07
CA TRP A 750 -42.01 7.27 23.91
C TRP A 750 -41.37 6.02 23.28
N SER A 751 -41.83 4.82 23.59
CA SER A 751 -41.44 3.61 22.88
C SER A 751 -41.71 3.77 21.38
N LEU A 752 -40.81 3.24 20.54
CA LEU A 752 -40.83 3.50 19.10
C LEU A 752 -42.13 3.05 18.41
N HIS A 753 -42.78 2.00 18.92
CA HIS A 753 -44.04 1.49 18.37
C HIS A 753 -45.22 2.48 18.47
N HIS A 754 -45.16 3.46 19.39
CA HIS A 754 -46.15 4.54 19.47
C HIS A 754 -46.04 5.54 18.30
N PHE A 755 -44.85 5.67 17.70
CA PHE A 755 -44.60 6.53 16.54
C PHE A 755 -44.61 5.75 15.22
N LEU A 756 -44.19 4.49 15.25
CA LEU A 756 -44.16 3.56 14.12
C LEU A 756 -45.05 2.34 14.46
N PRO A 757 -46.36 2.35 14.14
CA PRO A 757 -47.33 1.35 14.62
C PRO A 757 -47.06 -0.10 14.20
N PHE A 758 -46.22 -0.31 13.18
CA PHE A 758 -45.82 -1.62 12.70
C PHE A 758 -44.51 -2.12 13.34
N TRP A 759 -43.86 -1.32 14.19
CA TRP A 759 -42.68 -1.72 14.95
C TRP A 759 -43.08 -2.68 16.08
N ALA A 760 -42.33 -3.76 16.25
CA ALA A 760 -42.50 -4.71 17.36
C ALA A 760 -41.72 -4.19 18.58
N GLY A 761 -42.46 -3.75 19.60
CA GLY A 761 -41.91 -3.25 20.86
C GLY A 761 -41.77 -4.34 21.92
N ALA A 762 -41.44 -3.91 23.14
CA ALA A 762 -41.37 -4.79 24.30
C ALA A 762 -42.71 -5.47 24.58
N ASP A 763 -43.83 -4.77 24.38
CA ASP A 763 -45.18 -5.33 24.49
C ASP A 763 -45.40 -6.60 23.66
N HIS A 764 -44.91 -6.59 22.41
CA HIS A 764 -45.11 -7.68 21.46
C HIS A 764 -44.28 -8.91 21.85
N HIS A 765 -43.01 -8.68 22.19
CA HIS A 765 -42.07 -9.74 22.53
C HIS A 765 -42.26 -10.28 23.96
N ASP A 766 -42.69 -9.45 24.90
CA ASP A 766 -43.02 -9.90 26.27
C ASP A 766 -44.18 -10.91 26.25
N VAL A 767 -45.21 -10.67 25.45
CA VAL A 767 -46.31 -11.64 25.23
C VAL A 767 -45.83 -12.94 24.58
N HIS A 768 -44.81 -12.86 23.71
CA HIS A 768 -44.19 -14.05 23.13
C HIS A 768 -43.55 -14.94 24.22
N HIS A 769 -42.76 -14.34 25.11
CA HIS A 769 -42.14 -15.01 26.27
C HIS A 769 -43.14 -15.49 27.32
N GLU A 770 -44.25 -14.76 27.51
CA GLU A 770 -45.31 -15.17 28.45
C GLU A 770 -46.03 -16.44 27.98
N LYS A 771 -46.34 -16.51 26.68
CA LYS A 771 -47.22 -17.55 26.11
C LYS A 771 -46.48 -18.66 25.38
N PHE A 772 -45.20 -18.47 25.09
CA PHE A 772 -44.36 -19.40 24.33
C PHE A 772 -44.90 -19.71 22.92
N ILE A 773 -45.79 -18.87 22.37
CA ILE A 773 -46.43 -19.08 21.06
C ILE A 773 -46.89 -17.76 20.43
N GLY A 774 -46.69 -17.62 19.12
CA GLY A 774 -47.04 -16.43 18.34
C GLY A 774 -46.14 -15.22 18.61
N ASN A 775 -46.30 -14.12 17.88
CA ASN A 775 -45.44 -12.93 17.98
C ASN A 775 -43.95 -13.24 17.71
N TYR A 776 -43.64 -13.90 16.58
CA TYR A 776 -42.29 -14.34 16.26
C TYR A 776 -41.39 -13.26 15.64
N ALA A 777 -41.98 -12.17 15.15
CA ALA A 777 -41.21 -11.11 14.50
C ALA A 777 -40.34 -10.34 15.50
N SER A 778 -39.16 -9.92 15.05
CA SER A 778 -38.23 -9.18 15.89
C SER A 778 -38.48 -7.68 15.82
N SER A 779 -38.42 -7.10 14.61
CA SER A 779 -38.44 -5.65 14.41
C SER A 779 -39.80 -5.16 13.91
N PHE A 780 -40.44 -5.90 13.00
CA PHE A 780 -41.66 -5.45 12.35
C PHE A 780 -42.80 -6.48 12.47
N ARG A 781 -43.96 -6.03 12.92
CA ARG A 781 -45.15 -6.88 13.16
C ARG A 781 -45.79 -7.45 11.89
N TRP A 782 -45.32 -7.06 10.70
CA TRP A 782 -45.98 -7.41 9.44
C TRP A 782 -46.01 -8.92 9.17
N TRP A 783 -45.01 -9.69 9.62
CA TRP A 783 -44.95 -11.12 9.32
C TRP A 783 -45.95 -11.86 10.18
N ASP A 784 -46.02 -11.49 11.46
CA ASP A 784 -47.04 -12.00 12.36
C ASP A 784 -48.46 -11.62 11.91
N TYR A 785 -48.62 -10.40 11.38
CA TYR A 785 -49.88 -9.96 10.81
C TYR A 785 -50.29 -10.76 9.58
N CYS A 786 -49.39 -10.88 8.59
CA CYS A 786 -49.63 -11.56 7.32
C CYS A 786 -49.89 -13.05 7.50
N LEU A 787 -49.22 -13.68 8.47
CA LEU A 787 -49.29 -15.13 8.71
C LEU A 787 -50.21 -15.51 9.87
N ASP A 788 -50.91 -14.53 10.46
CA ASP A 788 -51.88 -14.71 11.55
C ASP A 788 -51.29 -15.38 12.79
N THR A 789 -50.04 -15.05 13.12
CA THR A 789 -49.31 -15.56 14.29
C THR A 789 -49.26 -14.56 15.45
N GLU A 790 -49.89 -13.37 15.34
CA GLU A 790 -49.99 -12.45 16.48
C GLU A 790 -50.79 -13.06 17.64
N CYS A 791 -50.28 -12.95 18.87
CA CYS A 791 -50.90 -13.44 20.09
C CYS A 791 -51.08 -12.30 21.11
N GLY A 792 -52.19 -12.31 21.85
CA GLY A 792 -52.44 -11.40 22.98
C GLY A 792 -53.01 -10.00 22.67
N SER A 793 -53.04 -9.52 21.43
CA SER A 793 -53.65 -8.22 21.11
C SER A 793 -55.18 -8.30 21.03
N ALA A 794 -55.89 -7.26 21.48
CA ALA A 794 -57.34 -7.12 21.28
C ALA A 794 -57.73 -7.21 19.78
N THR A 795 -56.81 -6.85 18.89
CA THR A 795 -56.90 -6.99 17.43
C THR A 795 -56.89 -8.45 16.95
N TYR A 796 -56.17 -9.38 17.60
CA TYR A 796 -56.26 -10.82 17.28
C TYR A 796 -57.63 -11.41 17.59
N ALA A 797 -58.20 -11.07 18.75
CA ALA A 797 -59.55 -11.49 19.13
C ALA A 797 -60.60 -10.93 18.15
N ALA A 798 -60.47 -9.67 17.75
CA ALA A 798 -61.33 -9.03 16.75
C ALA A 798 -61.20 -9.66 15.35
N ARG A 799 -59.98 -9.99 14.90
CA ARG A 799 -59.72 -10.64 13.60
C ARG A 799 -60.22 -12.07 13.54
N ARG A 800 -60.05 -12.87 14.61
CA ARG A 800 -60.68 -14.21 14.70
C ARG A 800 -62.20 -14.12 14.66
N LYS A 801 -62.80 -13.09 15.29
CA LYS A 801 -64.24 -12.83 15.19
C LYS A 801 -64.63 -12.53 13.74
N ALA A 802 -63.94 -11.60 13.07
CA ALA A 802 -64.20 -11.24 11.68
C ALA A 802 -63.98 -12.39 10.67
N LYS A 803 -62.93 -13.21 10.84
CA LYS A 803 -62.68 -14.42 10.03
C LYS A 803 -63.76 -15.49 10.26
N LYS A 804 -64.27 -15.65 11.49
CA LYS A 804 -65.40 -16.55 11.77
C LYS A 804 -66.69 -16.04 11.12
N THR A 805 -66.97 -14.74 11.16
CA THR A 805 -68.14 -14.15 10.50
C THR A 805 -68.10 -14.31 8.98
N LYS A 806 -66.92 -14.16 8.34
CA LYS A 806 -66.71 -14.42 6.90
C LYS A 806 -66.75 -15.89 6.48
N LYS A 807 -66.65 -16.84 7.41
CA LYS A 807 -66.78 -18.29 7.14
C LYS A 807 -68.21 -18.81 7.34
N VAL A 808 -69.08 -17.99 7.92
CA VAL A 808 -70.49 -18.31 8.23
C VAL A 808 -71.44 -17.63 7.23
N GLN A 809 -70.98 -16.57 6.53
CA GLN A 809 -71.49 -16.16 5.22
C GLN A 809 -70.87 -17.04 4.13
#